data_AF-A0A6I5HQZ8-F1
#
_entry.id   AF-A0A6I5HQZ8-F1
#
_cell.length_a   1.000
_cell.length_b   1.000
_cell.length_c   1.000
_cell.angle_alpha   90.00
_cell.angle_beta   90.00
_cell.angle_gamma   90.00
#
_symmetry.space_group_name_H-M   'P 1'
#
loop_
_entity.id
_entity.type
_entity.pdbx_description
1 polymer ?
#
loop_
_entity_poly.entity_id
_entity_poly.type
_entity_poly.pdbx_seq_one_letter_code
_entity_poly.pdbx_strand_id
1 'polypeptide(L)'
;MILLLSTSDTDLLSARASQGPVSYRYANPSRLPMQDLPELLDGADLVVVRLLGGVRAWQDGLDQVLAAGRPVVVLTGEQAPDAQLMAASTVPIGIAAEAHAYLAHGGPANLEQLARFLSDTVLLTGHGFEPPAAAPSWGPLERTPRATGDGAPTVAVLYYRAHHMSGNTAFIETLCRAVEAEGARALPLYVASLRAPEPELIDALRDADAIVTTVLAAGGTRPAEASAGGDDESWDAGALTALDVPILQALCLTSSHADWEGNDEGVSPLDAASQIAVPEFDGRLITVPFSFKEIDEDGLPAYVADDERASRVAGIAVRHARLRHIPNADKRLALVLSAYPTKHSRIGNAVGLDTPASAVALLRRLRAEGYDFGDEEVPGLASGDGDELIYALIEAGGHDQEWLTEEQLARNPVRIPAADYRRWFATLPAGLREAVEEHWGPAPGEMFVDRSRNPEGDIVLAALRRGNLLILIQPPRGFGENPIAIYHDPDLPPSHHYLAAYRWIAARAEDNGFGADAMIHLGKHGNLEWLPGKNAGLSAACGPDAALGDLPLVYPFLVNDPGEGTQAKRRVHATLVDHLVPPMARADSYGDIARLEQLLDEHAQIAAMDPAKLPAIRAQIWTLIQAAKLDHDLGIEGRPEDEGFDDFIMHLDGWLCEIKDVQIRDGLHVLGGAPTGPARVNLVLAILRARQIWGGTASLPGLREALGLDESAATRTDADAVEEQARALVQAMEDADWNPSALQAPAAIEQRGPGQSPERTSSTLLHDLPPDVAAILDFAAREVVPRLAGTTDELDHCVHALNGGFVPAGPSGSPLRGLVNVLPTGRNFYSVDPKAVPSRLAWETGQALADSLLERYRTDNGEWPVSVGLSLWGTSAMRTAGDDVAEAFALLGVRPVWDDASRRVTGLEPIPAEELGRPRIDVTLRISGFFRDAFPHTIGLLDDAVRLAASLDEPAEINHVRAHTQADLAEHGDERRATTRIFGSRPGTYGAGLLQLIDSRDWRTDADLAEVYTTWGGYAYGRDLDGCPAREEMETAYKRIAVAAKNTDTREHDIADSDDYFQYHGGMVATVRALKGKAPEAYIGDSTRPETVRTRTLTEETSRVFRARVVNPKWIEAMRRHGYKGAFELAATVDYLFGYDATTGVVADWMYDKLTEAYVLDPTNRAFLEQANPWALHGIAERLLEAESRGMWAKPDPAVLEALRQVFLETEGNLEGED
;
A
#
# COMPACT_ATOMS: atom_id res chain seq x y z
N MET A 1 -11.21 52.28 22.50
CA MET A 1 -10.73 50.88 22.36
C MET A 1 -11.94 49.95 22.28
N ILE A 2 -11.93 49.00 21.34
CA ILE A 2 -12.99 47.99 21.20
C ILE A 2 -12.46 46.64 21.66
N LEU A 3 -13.23 45.91 22.48
CA LEU A 3 -12.94 44.52 22.82
C LEU A 3 -13.68 43.59 21.85
N LEU A 4 -12.96 42.77 21.09
CA LEU A 4 -13.50 41.74 20.20
C LEU A 4 -13.34 40.34 20.82
N LEU A 5 -14.46 39.72 21.16
CA LEU A 5 -14.55 38.37 21.67
C LEU A 5 -15.15 37.49 20.58
N SER A 6 -14.29 36.83 19.79
CA SER A 6 -14.74 35.99 18.67
C SER A 6 -14.24 34.56 18.81
N THR A 7 -15.12 33.58 18.59
CA THR A 7 -14.71 32.17 18.48
C THR A 7 -13.94 31.86 17.20
N SER A 8 -13.94 32.79 16.23
CA SER A 8 -13.19 32.71 14.97
C SER A 8 -11.82 33.35 15.14
N ASP A 9 -10.76 32.53 15.18
CA ASP A 9 -9.38 33.03 15.22
C ASP A 9 -9.04 33.91 14.00
N THR A 10 -9.69 33.68 12.85
CA THR A 10 -9.62 34.53 11.65
C THR A 10 -10.01 35.97 11.96
N ASP A 11 -11.02 36.20 12.80
CA ASP A 11 -11.49 37.54 13.15
C ASP A 11 -10.47 38.23 14.06
N LEU A 12 -9.89 37.49 15.02
CA LEU A 12 -8.91 38.01 15.96
C LEU A 12 -7.61 38.41 15.23
N LEU A 13 -7.16 37.56 14.30
CA LEU A 13 -6.03 37.86 13.42
C LEU A 13 -6.33 39.06 12.50
N SER A 14 -7.54 39.15 11.94
CA SER A 14 -7.97 40.31 11.13
C SER A 14 -7.98 41.61 11.94
N ALA A 15 -8.45 41.55 13.19
CA ALA A 15 -8.47 42.68 14.10
C ALA A 15 -7.05 43.13 14.47
N ARG A 16 -6.13 42.18 14.70
CA ARG A 16 -4.70 42.46 14.90
C ARG A 16 -4.05 43.12 13.69
N ALA A 17 -4.37 42.64 12.48
CA ALA A 17 -3.83 43.17 11.24
C ALA A 17 -4.43 44.52 10.81
N SER A 18 -5.56 44.94 11.41
CA SER A 18 -6.22 46.21 11.08
C SER A 18 -5.37 47.41 11.51
N GLN A 19 -5.24 48.42 10.64
CA GLN A 19 -4.40 49.61 10.87
C GLN A 19 -5.26 50.87 10.93
N GLY A 20 -6.04 51.00 12.01
CA GLY A 20 -6.98 52.10 12.20
C GLY A 20 -6.69 52.98 13.42
N PRO A 21 -7.34 54.15 13.52
CA PRO A 21 -7.25 55.02 14.70
C PRO A 21 -7.95 54.44 15.94
N VAL A 22 -8.76 53.39 15.77
CA VAL A 22 -9.48 52.69 16.84
C VAL A 22 -8.81 51.34 17.07
N SER A 23 -8.22 51.15 18.25
CA SER A 23 -7.51 49.92 18.61
C SER A 23 -8.46 48.81 19.08
N TYR A 24 -8.12 47.57 18.73
CA TYR A 24 -8.74 46.38 19.29
C TYR A 24 -7.97 45.83 20.49
N ARG A 25 -8.73 45.27 21.43
CA ARG A 25 -8.30 44.17 22.30
C ARG A 25 -9.09 42.95 21.87
N TYR A 26 -8.52 41.75 21.92
CA TYR A 26 -9.21 40.57 21.41
C TYR A 26 -8.91 39.32 22.25
N ALA A 27 -9.84 38.38 22.28
CA ALA A 27 -9.66 37.06 22.88
C ALA A 27 -10.65 36.05 22.28
N ASN A 28 -10.28 34.76 22.30
CA ASN A 28 -11.17 33.69 21.88
C ASN A 28 -12.01 33.18 23.06
N PRO A 29 -13.35 33.32 23.06
CA PRO A 29 -14.21 32.86 24.15
C PRO A 29 -14.08 31.38 24.50
N SER A 30 -13.73 30.53 23.53
CA SER A 30 -13.57 29.09 23.74
C SER A 30 -12.31 28.71 24.54
N ARG A 31 -11.32 29.62 24.58
CA ARG A 31 -10.02 29.43 25.27
C ARG A 31 -9.81 30.44 26.40
N LEU A 32 -10.80 31.28 26.69
CA LEU A 32 -10.73 32.32 27.71
C LEU A 32 -11.26 31.78 29.04
N PRO A 33 -10.42 31.61 30.08
CA PRO A 33 -10.91 31.30 31.41
C PRO A 33 -11.83 32.42 31.92
N MET A 34 -13.00 32.06 32.43
CA MET A 34 -14.02 33.03 32.85
C MET A 34 -13.55 34.05 33.88
N GLN A 35 -12.52 33.72 34.66
CA GLN A 35 -11.92 34.61 35.66
C GLN A 35 -11.08 35.75 35.06
N ASP A 36 -10.62 35.62 33.81
CA ASP A 36 -9.76 36.59 33.12
C ASP A 36 -10.57 37.62 32.31
N LEU A 37 -11.87 37.33 32.08
CA LEU A 37 -12.78 38.21 31.35
C LEU A 37 -12.93 39.63 31.96
N PRO A 38 -12.99 39.83 33.30
CA PRO A 38 -13.05 41.16 33.89
C PRO A 38 -11.84 42.05 33.55
N GLU A 39 -10.64 41.47 33.45
CA GLU A 39 -9.43 42.20 33.06
C GLU A 39 -9.49 42.62 31.58
N LEU A 40 -9.95 41.73 30.71
CA LEU A 40 -10.17 42.05 29.30
C LEU A 40 -11.24 43.12 29.10
N LEU A 41 -12.25 43.16 29.97
CA LEU A 41 -13.22 44.25 29.97
C LEU A 41 -12.52 45.54 30.41
N ASP A 42 -11.72 45.59 31.47
CA ASP A 42 -11.21 46.88 31.98
C ASP A 42 -10.56 47.80 30.92
N GLY A 43 -11.05 49.05 30.82
CA GLY A 43 -10.63 50.02 29.80
C GLY A 43 -11.17 49.87 28.36
N ALA A 44 -12.02 48.88 28.05
CA ALA A 44 -12.71 48.82 26.75
C ALA A 44 -13.96 49.72 26.72
N ASP A 45 -14.16 50.48 25.64
CA ASP A 45 -15.30 51.42 25.51
C ASP A 45 -16.55 50.76 24.91
N LEU A 46 -16.35 49.70 24.11
CA LEU A 46 -17.38 48.92 23.44
C LEU A 46 -16.92 47.47 23.32
N VAL A 47 -17.86 46.52 23.40
CA VAL A 47 -17.58 45.09 23.27
C VAL A 47 -18.32 44.51 22.06
N VAL A 48 -17.63 43.71 21.26
CA VAL A 48 -18.20 42.91 20.17
C VAL A 48 -18.01 41.44 20.54
N VAL A 49 -19.10 40.69 20.59
CA VAL A 49 -19.12 39.25 20.86
C VAL A 49 -19.61 38.54 19.61
N ARG A 50 -18.82 37.62 19.06
CA ARG A 50 -19.17 36.82 17.88
C ARG A 50 -18.99 35.34 18.18
N LEU A 51 -20.08 34.57 18.13
CA LEU A 51 -20.12 33.17 18.60
C LEU A 51 -20.66 32.24 17.51
N LEU A 52 -20.07 31.04 17.40
CA LEU A 52 -20.71 29.88 16.77
C LEU A 52 -21.53 29.11 17.81
N GLY A 53 -22.68 28.54 17.41
CA GLY A 53 -23.52 27.72 18.28
C GLY A 53 -24.55 28.48 19.13
N GLY A 54 -24.81 29.75 18.80
CA GLY A 54 -25.84 30.57 19.44
C GLY A 54 -25.50 31.02 20.87
N VAL A 55 -26.47 31.62 21.56
CA VAL A 55 -26.29 32.20 22.91
C VAL A 55 -25.80 31.17 23.93
N ARG A 56 -26.28 29.92 23.83
CA ARG A 56 -25.95 28.86 24.80
C ARG A 56 -24.48 28.43 24.76
N ALA A 57 -23.79 28.66 23.65
CA ALA A 57 -22.39 28.28 23.51
C ALA A 57 -21.47 29.02 24.49
N TRP A 58 -21.85 30.22 24.94
CA TRP A 58 -21.04 31.02 25.86
C TRP A 58 -21.92 31.91 26.77
N GLN A 59 -22.98 31.33 27.33
CA GLN A 59 -24.01 32.08 28.05
C GLN A 59 -23.45 32.82 29.28
N ASP A 60 -22.67 32.15 30.12
CA ASP A 60 -22.11 32.75 31.34
C ASP A 60 -21.19 33.94 31.04
N GLY A 61 -20.42 33.86 29.94
CA GLY A 61 -19.58 34.96 29.50
C GLY A 61 -20.37 36.12 28.90
N LEU A 62 -21.40 35.81 28.12
CA LEU A 62 -22.31 36.83 27.59
C LEU A 62 -23.02 37.60 28.72
N ASP A 63 -23.51 36.89 29.74
CA ASP A 63 -24.17 37.49 30.91
C ASP A 63 -23.23 38.45 31.66
N GLN A 64 -21.95 38.09 31.83
CA GLN A 64 -20.95 38.97 32.44
C GLN A 64 -20.64 40.20 31.59
N VAL A 65 -20.49 40.04 30.27
CA VAL A 65 -20.24 41.14 29.33
C VAL A 65 -21.41 42.13 29.35
N LEU A 66 -22.66 41.63 29.34
CA LEU A 66 -23.86 42.47 29.40
C LEU A 66 -24.00 43.19 30.74
N ALA A 67 -23.63 42.54 31.85
CA ALA A 67 -23.67 43.13 33.18
C ALA A 67 -22.63 44.26 33.39
N ALA A 68 -21.58 44.33 32.56
CA ALA A 68 -20.54 45.35 32.66
C ALA A 68 -21.00 46.78 32.29
N GLY A 69 -22.23 46.95 31.77
CA GLY A 69 -22.87 48.26 31.57
C GLY A 69 -22.31 49.07 30.39
N ARG A 70 -21.63 48.42 29.44
CA ARG A 70 -21.07 49.04 28.23
C ARG A 70 -21.90 48.70 27.00
N PRO A 71 -21.75 49.44 25.89
CA PRO A 71 -22.30 49.01 24.62
C PRO A 71 -21.71 47.67 24.19
N VAL A 72 -22.58 46.69 23.98
CA VAL A 72 -22.29 45.33 23.51
C VAL A 72 -23.02 45.06 22.20
N VAL A 73 -22.27 44.57 21.21
CA VAL A 73 -22.77 44.03 19.94
C VAL A 73 -22.59 42.53 19.97
N VAL A 74 -23.65 41.75 19.77
CA VAL A 74 -23.65 40.29 19.89
C VAL A 74 -24.11 39.69 18.57
N LEU A 75 -23.24 38.92 17.94
CA LEU A 75 -23.35 38.49 16.54
C LEU A 75 -23.08 36.98 16.41
N THR A 76 -23.53 36.41 15.30
CA THR A 76 -23.21 35.03 14.96
C THR A 76 -21.93 34.90 14.13
N GLY A 77 -21.24 33.77 14.31
CA GLY A 77 -20.19 33.26 13.45
C GLY A 77 -20.66 32.76 12.08
N GLU A 78 -21.96 32.49 11.89
CA GLU A 78 -22.51 32.03 10.61
C GLU A 78 -22.63 33.16 9.56
N GLN A 79 -22.74 32.81 8.27
CA GLN A 79 -22.98 33.82 7.21
C GLN A 79 -24.35 34.48 7.36
N ALA A 80 -25.39 33.68 7.63
CA ALA A 80 -26.72 34.18 7.89
C ALA A 80 -26.80 34.81 9.28
N PRO A 81 -27.50 35.94 9.47
CA PRO A 81 -27.64 36.58 10.77
C PRO A 81 -28.50 35.74 11.72
N ASP A 82 -28.13 35.68 12.99
CA ASP A 82 -28.89 35.03 14.06
C ASP A 82 -29.69 36.08 14.85
N ALA A 83 -31.02 35.96 14.79
CA ALA A 83 -31.92 36.91 15.43
C ALA A 83 -31.85 36.88 16.97
N GLN A 84 -31.55 35.72 17.59
CA GLN A 84 -31.43 35.60 19.03
C GLN A 84 -30.16 36.26 19.56
N LEU A 85 -29.02 36.02 18.90
CA LEU A 85 -27.76 36.67 19.23
C LEU A 85 -27.87 38.18 19.02
N MET A 86 -28.40 38.63 17.87
CA MET A 86 -28.55 40.06 17.61
C MET A 86 -29.48 40.75 18.60
N ALA A 87 -30.54 40.08 19.07
CA ALA A 87 -31.45 40.60 20.08
C ALA A 87 -30.79 40.78 21.47
N ALA A 88 -29.69 40.07 21.75
CA ALA A 88 -28.89 40.26 22.96
C ALA A 88 -27.98 41.50 22.88
N SER A 89 -27.85 42.14 21.70
CA SER A 89 -27.11 43.39 21.57
C SER A 89 -27.79 44.53 22.33
N THR A 90 -26.99 45.40 22.92
CA THR A 90 -27.46 46.63 23.61
C THR A 90 -27.50 47.86 22.69
N VAL A 91 -27.07 47.70 21.44
CA VAL A 91 -27.14 48.72 20.38
C VAL A 91 -28.37 48.53 19.48
N PRO A 92 -28.82 49.55 18.75
CA PRO A 92 -29.85 49.40 17.73
C PRO A 92 -29.58 48.26 16.75
N ILE A 93 -30.62 47.50 16.40
CA ILE A 93 -30.51 46.29 15.55
C ILE A 93 -29.86 46.55 14.19
N GLY A 94 -30.05 47.73 13.60
CA GLY A 94 -29.40 48.11 12.34
C GLY A 94 -27.88 48.22 12.47
N ILE A 95 -27.36 48.62 13.63
CA ILE A 95 -25.92 48.65 13.91
C ILE A 95 -25.38 47.23 14.04
N ALA A 96 -26.09 46.34 14.73
CA ALA A 96 -25.71 44.94 14.84
C ALA A 96 -25.71 44.23 13.46
N ALA A 97 -26.70 44.51 12.61
CA ALA A 97 -26.77 43.96 11.26
C ALA A 97 -25.62 44.44 10.37
N GLU A 98 -25.26 45.72 10.43
CA GLU A 98 -24.13 46.25 9.67
C GLU A 98 -22.79 45.71 10.21
N ALA A 99 -22.64 45.63 11.54
CA ALA A 99 -21.46 45.03 12.18
C ALA A 99 -21.29 43.55 11.81
N HIS A 100 -22.40 42.81 11.71
CA HIS A 100 -22.43 41.45 11.18
C HIS A 100 -21.90 41.37 9.76
N ALA A 101 -22.33 42.29 8.88
CA ALA A 101 -21.88 42.30 7.50
C ALA A 101 -20.36 42.49 7.36
N TYR A 102 -19.74 43.40 8.14
CA TYR A 102 -18.28 43.53 8.16
C TYR A 102 -17.58 42.23 8.58
N LEU A 103 -18.04 41.57 9.66
CA LEU A 103 -17.42 40.35 10.16
C LEU A 103 -17.72 39.12 9.29
N ALA A 104 -18.87 39.09 8.63
CA ALA A 104 -19.25 38.03 7.70
C ALA A 104 -18.41 38.07 6.41
N HIS A 105 -18.10 39.27 5.90
CA HIS A 105 -17.15 39.43 4.80
C HIS A 105 -15.72 39.18 5.27
N GLY A 106 -15.36 39.67 6.46
CA GLY A 106 -14.05 39.49 7.09
C GLY A 106 -12.94 40.31 6.42
N GLY A 107 -11.71 40.17 6.91
CA GLY A 107 -10.54 40.86 6.37
C GLY A 107 -10.10 42.07 7.21
N PRO A 108 -8.79 42.42 7.23
CA PRO A 108 -8.28 43.50 8.07
C PRO A 108 -8.89 44.87 7.74
N ALA A 109 -9.16 45.13 6.46
CA ALA A 109 -9.82 46.36 6.00
C ALA A 109 -11.26 46.48 6.53
N ASN A 110 -12.06 45.40 6.45
CA ASN A 110 -13.40 45.40 7.02
C ASN A 110 -13.38 45.50 8.55
N LEU A 111 -12.41 44.89 9.23
CA LEU A 111 -12.25 45.03 10.69
C LEU A 111 -11.85 46.45 11.09
N GLU A 112 -11.03 47.13 10.28
CA GLU A 112 -10.71 48.54 10.46
C GLU A 112 -11.96 49.42 10.30
N GLN A 113 -12.73 49.21 9.23
CA GLN A 113 -13.96 49.96 8.97
C GLN A 113 -15.04 49.64 10.01
N LEU A 114 -15.12 48.40 10.50
CA LEU A 114 -15.98 48.03 11.62
C LEU A 114 -15.62 48.82 12.88
N ALA A 115 -14.33 48.96 13.18
CA ALA A 115 -13.89 49.68 14.37
C ALA A 115 -14.28 51.16 14.29
N ARG A 116 -14.07 51.78 13.13
CA ARG A 116 -14.47 53.16 12.83
C ARG A 116 -15.99 53.31 12.88
N PHE A 117 -16.73 52.39 12.27
CA PHE A 117 -18.20 52.37 12.24
C PHE A 117 -18.79 52.30 13.65
N LEU A 118 -18.34 51.35 14.46
CA LEU A 118 -18.83 51.19 15.83
C LEU A 118 -18.43 52.37 16.72
N SER A 119 -17.21 52.88 16.57
CA SER A 119 -16.75 54.06 17.30
C SER A 119 -17.59 55.30 16.95
N ASP A 120 -17.78 55.59 15.66
CA ASP A 120 -18.51 56.78 15.23
C ASP A 120 -20.02 56.67 15.52
N THR A 121 -20.61 55.49 15.32
CA THR A 121 -22.06 55.31 15.42
C THR A 121 -22.52 55.11 16.86
N VAL A 122 -21.73 54.42 17.70
CA VAL A 122 -22.11 54.08 19.08
C VAL A 122 -21.46 55.02 20.08
N LEU A 123 -20.18 55.35 19.91
CA LEU A 123 -19.42 56.22 20.82
C LEU A 123 -19.42 57.69 20.38
N LEU A 124 -20.05 58.01 19.24
CA LEU A 124 -20.19 59.35 18.68
C LEU A 124 -18.83 60.03 18.42
N THR A 125 -17.85 59.25 17.95
CA THR A 125 -16.59 59.78 17.41
C THR A 125 -16.76 60.31 15.98
N GLY A 126 -15.66 60.63 15.29
CA GLY A 126 -15.70 61.21 13.93
C GLY A 126 -14.52 60.80 13.04
N HIS A 127 -14.19 59.51 13.00
CA HIS A 127 -13.11 58.96 12.20
C HIS A 127 -13.50 58.77 10.71
N GLY A 128 -14.79 58.67 10.41
CA GLY A 128 -15.32 58.28 9.11
C GLY A 128 -15.13 56.78 8.83
N PHE A 129 -16.13 56.16 8.20
CA PHE A 129 -16.11 54.74 7.83
C PHE A 129 -16.70 54.53 6.42
N GLU A 130 -16.22 53.50 5.74
CA GLU A 130 -16.74 53.00 4.46
C GLU A 130 -17.62 51.77 4.68
N PRO A 131 -18.67 51.52 3.86
CA PRO A 131 -19.56 50.36 4.04
C PRO A 131 -18.82 49.01 3.89
N PRO A 132 -19.40 47.90 4.40
CA PRO A 132 -18.79 46.57 4.30
C PRO A 132 -18.45 46.20 2.86
N ALA A 133 -17.17 45.87 2.62
CA ALA A 133 -16.71 45.44 1.32
C ALA A 133 -16.89 43.93 1.18
N ALA A 134 -17.59 43.50 0.12
CA ALA A 134 -17.73 42.09 -0.18
C ALA A 134 -16.35 41.50 -0.52
N ALA A 135 -15.91 40.51 0.26
CA ALA A 135 -14.65 39.83 0.01
C ALA A 135 -14.87 38.63 -0.92
N PRO A 136 -14.24 38.59 -2.12
CA PRO A 136 -14.41 37.53 -3.11
C PRO A 136 -14.18 36.12 -2.54
N SER A 137 -14.80 35.11 -3.13
CA SER A 137 -14.59 33.71 -2.76
C SER A 137 -13.22 33.17 -3.18
N TRP A 138 -12.62 33.78 -4.22
CA TRP A 138 -11.25 33.53 -4.67
C TRP A 138 -10.58 34.83 -5.12
N GLY A 139 -9.25 34.84 -5.23
CA GLY A 139 -8.49 35.97 -5.77
C GLY A 139 -6.98 35.83 -5.59
N PRO A 140 -6.18 36.75 -6.18
CA PRO A 140 -4.74 36.71 -6.06
C PRO A 140 -4.24 37.21 -4.70
N LEU A 141 -3.08 36.71 -4.26
CA LEU A 141 -2.31 37.39 -3.22
C LEU A 141 -1.57 38.59 -3.82
N GLU A 142 -1.87 39.80 -3.34
CA GLU A 142 -1.10 40.98 -3.74
C GLU A 142 0.34 40.88 -3.21
N ARG A 143 1.30 40.77 -4.14
CA ARG A 143 2.73 40.74 -3.84
C ARG A 143 3.54 41.36 -4.98
N THR A 144 4.81 41.66 -4.72
CA THR A 144 5.76 42.08 -5.74
C THR A 144 6.54 40.86 -6.23
N PRO A 145 6.22 40.27 -7.40
CA PRO A 145 6.88 39.07 -7.87
C PRO A 145 8.33 39.36 -8.26
N ARG A 146 9.20 38.35 -8.15
CA ARG A 146 10.55 38.43 -8.69
C ARG A 146 10.48 38.35 -10.22
N ALA A 147 11.30 39.14 -10.92
CA ALA A 147 11.41 39.04 -12.36
C ALA A 147 12.01 37.66 -12.75
N THR A 148 11.26 36.89 -13.53
CA THR A 148 11.70 35.63 -14.13
C THR A 148 11.98 35.83 -15.63
N GLY A 149 12.75 34.92 -16.24
CA GLY A 149 12.95 34.95 -17.69
C GLY A 149 11.66 34.74 -18.49
N ASP A 150 11.71 35.08 -19.78
CA ASP A 150 10.67 34.70 -20.74
C ASP A 150 10.61 33.16 -20.83
N GLY A 151 9.39 32.60 -20.93
CA GLY A 151 9.20 31.14 -20.97
C GLY A 151 9.40 30.37 -19.65
N ALA A 152 9.61 31.04 -18.51
CA ALA A 152 9.64 30.37 -17.21
C ALA A 152 8.30 29.66 -16.91
N PRO A 153 8.31 28.45 -16.32
CA PRO A 153 7.09 27.74 -15.97
C PRO A 153 6.32 28.48 -14.87
N THR A 154 5.00 28.36 -14.87
CA THR A 154 4.10 28.95 -13.86
C THR A 154 3.64 27.89 -12.88
N VAL A 155 3.81 28.13 -11.58
CA VAL A 155 3.31 27.26 -10.50
C VAL A 155 2.22 28.00 -9.75
N ALA A 156 0.99 27.50 -9.81
CA ALA A 156 -0.11 28.02 -9.00
C ALA A 156 0.04 27.57 -7.55
N VAL A 157 -0.20 28.47 -6.59
CA VAL A 157 -0.18 28.16 -5.16
C VAL A 157 -1.56 28.45 -4.58
N LEU A 158 -2.34 27.40 -4.35
CA LEU A 158 -3.71 27.45 -3.85
C LEU A 158 -3.75 27.32 -2.34
N TYR A 159 -4.42 28.25 -1.67
CA TYR A 159 -4.55 28.28 -0.22
C TYR A 159 -5.92 28.78 0.23
N TYR A 160 -6.28 28.52 1.49
CA TYR A 160 -7.60 28.89 1.99
C TYR A 160 -7.79 30.42 2.05
N ARG A 161 -8.95 30.88 1.58
CA ARG A 161 -9.47 32.26 1.77
C ARG A 161 -9.43 32.68 3.24
N ALA A 162 -9.65 31.76 4.18
CA ALA A 162 -9.57 32.05 5.61
C ALA A 162 -8.20 32.62 6.00
N HIS A 163 -7.11 32.06 5.47
CA HIS A 163 -5.76 32.58 5.70
C HIS A 163 -5.59 33.98 5.12
N HIS A 164 -6.06 34.20 3.88
CA HIS A 164 -6.03 35.52 3.25
C HIS A 164 -6.78 36.57 4.08
N MET A 165 -8.01 36.25 4.51
CA MET A 165 -8.83 37.14 5.33
C MET A 165 -8.21 37.41 6.69
N SER A 166 -7.53 36.44 7.29
CA SER A 166 -6.83 36.65 8.57
C SER A 166 -5.53 37.46 8.47
N GLY A 167 -5.01 37.68 7.26
CA GLY A 167 -3.66 38.23 7.05
C GLY A 167 -2.53 37.21 7.33
N ASN A 168 -2.85 35.97 7.70
CA ASN A 168 -1.89 34.88 7.90
C ASN A 168 -1.43 34.31 6.55
N THR A 169 -0.70 35.10 5.75
CA THR A 169 -0.24 34.71 4.40
C THR A 169 1.28 34.58 4.28
N ALA A 170 2.02 34.76 5.39
CA ALA A 170 3.48 34.73 5.41
C ALA A 170 4.06 33.37 4.97
N PHE A 171 3.41 32.26 5.33
CA PHE A 171 3.83 30.93 4.91
C PHE A 171 3.68 30.72 3.39
N ILE A 172 2.64 31.30 2.77
CA ILE A 172 2.45 31.30 1.32
C ILE A 172 3.49 32.17 0.62
N GLU A 173 3.80 33.35 1.16
CA GLU A 173 4.87 34.20 0.61
C GLU A 173 6.23 33.47 0.63
N THR A 174 6.49 32.68 1.66
CA THR A 174 7.72 31.86 1.75
C THR A 174 7.77 30.80 0.65
N LEU A 175 6.68 30.04 0.45
CA LEU A 175 6.58 29.08 -0.64
C LEU A 175 6.70 29.75 -2.03
N CYS A 176 6.06 30.90 -2.24
CA CYS A 176 6.17 31.63 -3.51
C CYS A 176 7.61 32.10 -3.78
N ARG A 177 8.32 32.60 -2.76
CA ARG A 177 9.74 32.97 -2.89
C ARG A 177 10.62 31.76 -3.21
N ALA A 178 10.31 30.58 -2.64
CA ALA A 178 11.02 29.34 -2.97
C ALA A 178 10.79 28.93 -4.44
N VAL A 179 9.55 28.99 -4.94
CA VAL A 179 9.22 28.76 -6.36
C VAL A 179 10.00 29.71 -7.29
N GLU A 180 10.07 31.00 -6.93
CA GLU A 180 10.82 32.01 -7.68
C GLU A 180 12.33 31.81 -7.60
N ALA A 181 12.86 31.27 -6.49
CA ALA A 181 14.26 30.93 -6.34
C ALA A 181 14.67 29.77 -7.26
N GLU A 182 13.74 28.84 -7.52
CA GLU A 182 13.87 27.79 -8.53
C GLU A 182 13.64 28.29 -9.96
N GLY A 183 13.41 29.59 -10.16
CA GLY A 183 13.31 30.20 -11.49
C GLY A 183 11.96 30.03 -12.18
N ALA A 184 10.89 29.69 -11.44
CA ALA A 184 9.52 29.64 -11.93
C ALA A 184 8.72 30.88 -11.50
N ARG A 185 7.56 31.12 -12.13
CA ARG A 185 6.62 32.17 -11.74
C ARG A 185 5.63 31.61 -10.72
N ALA A 186 5.54 32.23 -9.55
CA ALA A 186 4.53 31.87 -8.57
C ALA A 186 3.20 32.60 -8.87
N LEU A 187 2.10 31.85 -8.94
CA LEU A 187 0.73 32.36 -9.07
C LEU A 187 -0.10 32.01 -7.81
N PRO A 188 0.02 32.79 -6.72
CA PRO A 188 -0.72 32.53 -5.48
C PRO A 188 -2.18 32.97 -5.59
N LEU A 189 -3.11 32.03 -5.42
CA LEU A 189 -4.55 32.29 -5.41
C LEU A 189 -5.17 31.76 -4.11
N TYR A 190 -5.93 32.60 -3.41
CA TYR A 190 -6.77 32.13 -2.31
C TYR A 190 -8.09 31.61 -2.85
N VAL A 191 -8.66 30.58 -2.21
CA VAL A 191 -9.94 29.98 -2.58
C VAL A 191 -10.73 29.59 -1.34
N ALA A 192 -12.05 29.66 -1.39
CA ALA A 192 -12.91 29.18 -0.30
C ALA A 192 -12.97 27.64 -0.27
N SER A 193 -13.06 27.02 -1.44
CA SER A 193 -13.17 25.57 -1.64
C SER A 193 -12.72 25.21 -3.05
N LEU A 194 -12.25 23.97 -3.23
CA LEU A 194 -12.02 23.39 -4.55
C LEU A 194 -13.13 22.42 -4.98
N ARG A 195 -14.10 22.14 -4.09
CA ARG A 195 -15.34 21.42 -4.40
C ARG A 195 -16.29 22.43 -5.05
N ALA A 196 -16.47 22.35 -6.37
CA ALA A 196 -17.14 23.36 -7.20
C ALA A 196 -16.40 24.72 -7.29
N PRO A 197 -15.21 24.76 -7.90
CA PRO A 197 -14.47 25.99 -8.09
C PRO A 197 -15.21 26.94 -9.05
N GLU A 198 -15.07 28.25 -8.85
CA GLU A 198 -15.62 29.25 -9.75
C GLU A 198 -15.03 29.10 -11.18
N PRO A 199 -15.81 29.27 -12.25
CA PRO A 199 -15.30 29.18 -13.63
C PRO A 199 -14.11 30.11 -13.89
N GLU A 200 -14.14 31.32 -13.33
CA GLU A 200 -13.08 32.31 -13.49
C GLU A 200 -11.78 31.92 -12.76
N LEU A 201 -11.87 31.15 -11.66
CA LEU A 201 -10.71 30.56 -11.00
C LEU A 201 -10.06 29.50 -11.91
N ILE A 202 -10.87 28.64 -12.52
CA ILE A 202 -10.36 27.63 -13.46
C ILE A 202 -9.69 28.30 -14.65
N ASP A 203 -10.28 29.36 -15.20
CA ASP A 203 -9.66 30.12 -16.30
C ASP A 203 -8.33 30.76 -15.89
N ALA A 204 -8.21 31.27 -14.66
CA ALA A 204 -6.95 31.78 -14.13
C ALA A 204 -5.88 30.69 -13.93
N LEU A 205 -6.31 29.44 -13.68
CA LEU A 205 -5.41 28.30 -13.50
C LEU A 205 -4.94 27.68 -14.82
N ARG A 206 -5.55 28.01 -15.96
CA ARG A 206 -5.13 27.47 -17.28
C ARG A 206 -3.70 27.84 -17.69
N ASP A 207 -3.19 28.94 -17.15
CA ASP A 207 -1.82 29.41 -17.41
C ASP A 207 -0.78 28.75 -16.49
N ALA A 208 -1.20 27.89 -15.56
CA ALA A 208 -0.31 27.13 -14.69
C ALA A 208 0.21 25.87 -15.38
N ASP A 209 1.47 25.54 -15.13
CA ASP A 209 2.12 24.30 -15.58
C ASP A 209 2.14 23.22 -14.48
N ALA A 210 1.97 23.63 -13.22
CA ALA A 210 1.72 22.77 -12.07
C ALA A 210 0.93 23.55 -11.01
N ILE A 211 0.21 22.81 -10.16
CA ILE A 211 -0.59 23.37 -9.07
C ILE A 211 -0.07 22.81 -7.76
N VAL A 212 0.33 23.68 -6.84
CA VAL A 212 0.57 23.35 -5.44
C VAL A 212 -0.65 23.79 -4.64
N THR A 213 -1.22 22.90 -3.83
CA THR A 213 -2.42 23.20 -3.04
C THR A 213 -2.24 22.79 -1.58
N THR A 214 -2.74 23.65 -0.68
CA THR A 214 -2.85 23.40 0.76
C THR A 214 -4.31 23.19 1.19
N VAL A 215 -5.24 23.18 0.24
CA VAL A 215 -6.69 23.12 0.46
C VAL A 215 -7.13 21.65 0.47
N LEU A 216 -8.21 21.32 1.18
CA LEU A 216 -8.77 19.96 1.17
C LEU A 216 -9.14 19.47 -0.25
N ALA A 217 -9.39 18.17 -0.35
CA ALA A 217 -9.74 17.50 -1.60
C ALA A 217 -11.02 18.07 -2.27
N ALA A 218 -11.01 18.07 -3.60
CA ALA A 218 -11.99 18.67 -4.50
C ALA A 218 -13.11 17.69 -4.91
N GLY A 219 -12.87 16.37 -4.88
CA GLY A 219 -13.79 15.40 -5.46
C GLY A 219 -15.09 15.10 -4.71
N GLY A 220 -15.13 15.21 -3.36
CA GLY A 220 -16.36 14.91 -2.62
C GLY A 220 -16.26 14.91 -1.08
N THR A 221 -17.39 14.67 -0.40
CA THR A 221 -17.50 14.64 1.08
C THR A 221 -17.46 13.23 1.68
N ARG A 222 -17.62 12.17 0.87
CA ARG A 222 -17.78 10.77 1.31
C ARG A 222 -16.72 9.85 0.70
N PRO A 223 -15.44 9.95 1.11
CA PRO A 223 -14.36 9.12 0.55
C PRO A 223 -14.57 7.62 0.80
N ALA A 224 -15.24 7.24 1.89
CA ALA A 224 -15.54 5.84 2.21
C ALA A 224 -16.48 5.15 1.21
N GLU A 225 -17.22 5.91 0.39
CA GLU A 225 -18.07 5.34 -0.67
C GLU A 225 -17.33 5.26 -2.01
N ALA A 226 -16.23 5.99 -2.19
CA ALA A 226 -15.44 6.04 -3.42
C ALA A 226 -14.23 5.09 -3.36
N SER A 227 -14.35 3.92 -2.71
CA SER A 227 -13.30 2.90 -2.65
C SER A 227 -13.57 1.72 -3.60
N ALA A 228 -12.70 0.71 -3.64
CA ALA A 228 -12.94 -0.50 -4.42
C ALA A 228 -14.30 -1.14 -4.05
N GLY A 229 -15.10 -1.51 -5.06
CA GLY A 229 -16.48 -1.99 -4.94
C GLY A 229 -17.54 -0.91 -4.64
N GLY A 230 -17.12 0.33 -4.38
CA GLY A 230 -17.98 1.48 -4.10
C GLY A 230 -18.50 2.21 -5.34
N ASP A 231 -18.97 3.44 -5.14
CA ASP A 231 -19.40 4.39 -6.17
C ASP A 231 -18.28 5.42 -6.40
N ASP A 232 -17.21 5.03 -7.09
CA ASP A 232 -16.06 5.90 -7.38
C ASP A 232 -16.43 7.06 -8.32
N GLU A 233 -17.47 6.92 -9.14
CA GLU A 233 -18.01 8.01 -9.98
C GLU A 233 -18.58 9.17 -9.14
N SER A 234 -18.92 8.92 -7.86
CA SER A 234 -19.34 9.97 -6.93
C SER A 234 -18.20 10.91 -6.49
N TRP A 235 -16.94 10.57 -6.81
CA TRP A 235 -15.77 11.39 -6.52
C TRP A 235 -15.27 12.09 -7.79
N ASP A 236 -15.59 13.37 -7.95
CA ASP A 236 -15.26 14.12 -9.18
C ASP A 236 -14.48 15.40 -8.88
N ALA A 237 -13.15 15.36 -9.07
CA ALA A 237 -12.28 16.53 -9.04
C ALA A 237 -12.25 17.30 -10.39
N GLY A 238 -13.13 16.94 -11.33
CA GLY A 238 -13.08 17.14 -12.78
C GLY A 238 -12.68 18.52 -13.29
N ALA A 239 -13.06 19.60 -12.60
CA ALA A 239 -12.68 20.94 -13.02
C ALA A 239 -11.16 21.19 -12.91
N LEU A 240 -10.49 20.59 -11.91
CA LEU A 240 -9.05 20.70 -11.72
C LEU A 240 -8.28 19.68 -12.56
N THR A 241 -8.79 18.45 -12.65
CA THR A 241 -8.11 17.40 -13.43
C THR A 241 -8.13 17.68 -14.93
N ALA A 242 -9.18 18.36 -15.43
CA ALA A 242 -9.27 18.82 -16.82
C ALA A 242 -8.24 19.91 -17.21
N LEU A 243 -7.53 20.50 -16.25
CA LEU A 243 -6.39 21.38 -16.54
C LEU A 243 -5.19 20.58 -17.06
N ASP A 244 -5.18 19.26 -16.84
CA ASP A 244 -4.13 18.35 -17.28
C ASP A 244 -2.73 18.80 -16.86
N VAL A 245 -2.56 19.16 -15.58
CA VAL A 245 -1.26 19.53 -15.00
C VAL A 245 -1.04 18.80 -13.69
N PRO A 246 0.22 18.60 -13.25
CA PRO A 246 0.50 17.95 -11.98
C PRO A 246 -0.07 18.77 -10.83
N ILE A 247 -0.80 18.10 -9.93
CA ILE A 247 -1.39 18.71 -8.73
C ILE A 247 -0.68 18.12 -7.52
N LEU A 248 0.00 18.98 -6.75
CA LEU A 248 0.83 18.60 -5.62
C LEU A 248 0.21 19.10 -4.33
N GLN A 249 0.10 18.22 -3.34
CA GLN A 249 -0.37 18.54 -2.01
C GLN A 249 0.82 18.96 -1.14
N ALA A 250 0.82 20.24 -0.72
CA ALA A 250 1.80 20.77 0.22
C ALA A 250 1.21 20.77 1.63
N LEU A 251 1.85 20.06 2.56
CA LEU A 251 1.26 19.81 3.87
C LEU A 251 1.44 21.03 4.79
N CYS A 252 0.37 21.43 5.46
CA CYS A 252 0.34 22.49 6.47
C CYS A 252 -0.11 21.85 7.78
N LEU A 253 0.82 21.32 8.56
CA LEU A 253 0.48 20.49 9.71
C LEU A 253 -0.26 21.27 10.79
N THR A 254 -1.24 20.60 11.40
CA THR A 254 -2.02 21.20 12.50
C THR A 254 -1.33 21.09 13.86
N SER A 255 -0.16 20.45 13.89
CA SER A 255 0.79 20.39 15.01
C SER A 255 1.92 21.42 14.85
N SER A 256 2.66 21.65 15.95
CA SER A 256 3.84 22.52 15.92
C SER A 256 5.00 21.88 15.15
N HIS A 257 5.98 22.71 14.77
CA HIS A 257 7.22 22.24 14.16
C HIS A 257 8.01 21.34 15.12
N ALA A 258 8.04 21.69 16.41
CA ALA A 258 8.72 20.91 17.44
C ALA A 258 8.11 19.50 17.62
N ASP A 259 6.78 19.40 17.62
CA ASP A 259 6.09 18.10 17.68
C ASP A 259 6.41 17.24 16.46
N TRP A 260 6.47 17.86 15.28
CA TRP A 260 6.83 17.16 14.05
C TRP A 260 8.28 16.68 14.07
N GLU A 261 9.23 17.54 14.46
CA GLU A 261 10.65 17.22 14.50
C GLU A 261 10.91 16.05 15.46
N GLY A 262 10.31 16.09 16.65
CA GLY A 262 10.49 15.08 17.71
C GLY A 262 9.75 13.76 17.53
N ASN A 263 8.87 13.61 16.53
CA ASN A 263 8.06 12.40 16.32
C ASN A 263 8.37 11.70 14.98
N ASP A 264 8.68 10.41 15.02
CA ASP A 264 8.93 9.57 13.84
C ASP A 264 7.67 9.29 13.00
N GLU A 265 6.47 9.48 13.52
CA GLU A 265 5.24 9.39 12.71
C GLU A 265 5.16 10.52 11.67
N GLY A 266 5.67 11.70 12.01
CA GLY A 266 5.72 12.87 11.13
C GLY A 266 4.37 13.54 10.80
N VAL A 267 3.23 12.92 11.04
CA VAL A 267 1.91 13.55 10.87
C VAL A 267 0.91 13.05 11.91
N SER A 268 0.02 13.94 12.36
CA SER A 268 -1.08 13.53 13.23
C SER A 268 -2.09 12.64 12.46
N PRO A 269 -2.88 11.79 13.14
CA PRO A 269 -3.94 11.00 12.47
C PRO A 269 -4.97 11.87 11.73
N LEU A 270 -5.20 13.11 12.19
CA LEU A 270 -6.06 14.06 11.51
C LEU A 270 -5.45 14.53 10.19
N ASP A 271 -4.17 14.88 10.21
CA ASP A 271 -3.44 15.35 9.02
C ASP A 271 -3.21 14.21 8.01
N ALA A 272 -2.89 13.00 8.49
CA ALA A 272 -2.80 11.81 7.65
C ALA A 272 -4.09 11.54 6.88
N ALA A 273 -5.26 11.68 7.53
CA ALA A 273 -6.53 11.50 6.85
C ALA A 273 -6.87 12.67 5.91
N SER A 274 -6.76 13.91 6.39
CA SER A 274 -7.31 15.09 5.70
C SER A 274 -6.37 15.73 4.67
N GLN A 275 -5.06 15.58 4.84
CA GLN A 275 -4.03 16.18 3.99
C GLN A 275 -3.26 15.14 3.16
N ILE A 276 -3.42 13.84 3.41
CA ILE A 276 -2.73 12.78 2.64
C ILE A 276 -3.75 11.82 2.03
N ALA A 277 -4.39 10.98 2.83
CA ALA A 277 -5.22 9.89 2.34
C ALA A 277 -6.39 10.37 1.46
N VAL A 278 -7.14 11.39 1.90
CA VAL A 278 -8.27 11.92 1.13
C VAL A 278 -7.82 12.68 -0.13
N PRO A 279 -6.79 13.54 -0.09
CA PRO A 279 -6.17 14.12 -1.29
C PRO A 279 -5.65 13.13 -2.33
N GLU A 280 -5.28 11.90 -1.96
CA GLU A 280 -4.91 10.85 -2.93
C GLU A 280 -6.07 10.51 -3.88
N PHE A 281 -7.32 10.64 -3.43
CA PHE A 281 -8.51 10.38 -4.27
C PHE A 281 -8.67 11.39 -5.40
N ASP A 282 -8.16 12.62 -5.23
CA ASP A 282 -8.09 13.63 -6.30
C ASP A 282 -6.94 13.35 -7.30
N GLY A 283 -6.10 12.33 -7.06
CA GLY A 283 -4.88 12.08 -7.84
C GLY A 283 -3.72 13.01 -7.53
N ARG A 284 -3.75 13.71 -6.37
CA ARG A 284 -2.68 14.62 -5.98
C ARG A 284 -1.40 13.87 -5.62
N LEU A 285 -0.26 14.46 -5.96
CA LEU A 285 1.06 14.01 -5.54
C LEU A 285 1.33 14.52 -4.11
N ILE A 286 1.62 13.62 -3.19
CA ILE A 286 1.88 13.98 -1.79
C ILE A 286 3.34 14.42 -1.65
N THR A 287 3.56 15.62 -1.11
CA THR A 287 4.92 16.17 -0.92
C THR A 287 5.33 16.14 0.56
N VAL A 288 5.81 17.26 1.12
CA VAL A 288 6.33 17.38 2.49
C VAL A 288 5.62 18.50 3.25
N PRO A 289 5.66 18.49 4.60
CA PRO A 289 5.19 19.61 5.40
C PRO A 289 6.12 20.80 5.24
N PHE A 290 5.57 21.92 4.78
CA PHE A 290 6.32 23.17 4.64
C PHE A 290 5.86 24.24 5.62
N SER A 291 4.75 24.02 6.32
CA SER A 291 4.29 24.93 7.37
C SER A 291 3.64 24.18 8.52
N PHE A 292 3.71 24.79 9.71
CA PHE A 292 3.32 24.20 10.98
C PHE A 292 2.47 25.20 11.75
N LYS A 293 1.49 24.69 12.49
CA LYS A 293 0.60 25.51 13.29
C LYS A 293 1.26 25.84 14.62
N GLU A 294 1.57 27.11 14.80
CA GLU A 294 2.18 27.65 16.02
C GLU A 294 1.17 28.52 16.77
N ILE A 295 1.33 28.61 18.10
CA ILE A 295 0.60 29.56 18.93
C ILE A 295 1.55 30.70 19.27
N ASP A 296 1.19 31.92 18.90
CA ASP A 296 2.00 33.10 19.20
C ASP A 296 1.84 33.59 20.66
N GLU A 297 2.60 34.62 21.04
CA GLU A 297 2.60 35.19 22.39
C GLU A 297 1.22 35.74 22.82
N ASP A 298 0.34 36.07 21.86
CA ASP A 298 -1.03 36.54 22.12
C ASP A 298 -2.04 35.37 22.24
N GLY A 299 -1.59 34.11 22.11
CA GLY A 299 -2.44 32.93 22.15
C GLY A 299 -3.25 32.70 20.87
N LEU A 300 -2.84 33.30 19.74
CA LEU A 300 -3.47 33.12 18.44
C LEU A 300 -2.71 32.09 17.60
N PRO A 301 -3.42 31.17 16.91
CA PRO A 301 -2.77 30.23 16.02
C PRO A 301 -2.36 30.90 14.69
N ALA A 302 -1.12 30.69 14.27
CA ALA A 302 -0.60 31.09 12.96
C ALA A 302 0.10 29.91 12.29
N TYR A 303 0.21 29.96 10.95
CA TYR A 303 0.98 28.96 10.22
C TYR A 303 2.35 29.57 9.92
N VAL A 304 3.40 28.92 10.39
CA VAL A 304 4.79 29.34 10.22
C VAL A 304 5.45 28.38 9.24
N ALA A 305 6.08 28.93 8.20
CA ALA A 305 6.78 28.11 7.20
C ALA A 305 8.17 27.68 7.69
N ASP A 306 8.58 26.50 7.27
CA ASP A 306 9.96 26.04 7.26
C ASP A 306 10.55 26.34 5.87
N ASP A 307 11.58 27.18 5.82
CA ASP A 307 12.19 27.65 4.56
C ASP A 307 12.78 26.50 3.72
N GLU A 308 13.39 25.51 4.37
CA GLU A 308 14.05 24.39 3.67
C GLU A 308 13.00 23.43 3.11
N ARG A 309 11.95 23.13 3.88
CA ARG A 309 10.83 22.32 3.40
C ARG A 309 10.01 23.04 2.32
N ALA A 310 9.84 24.36 2.41
CA ALA A 310 9.24 25.15 1.34
C ALA A 310 10.06 25.06 0.04
N SER A 311 11.39 25.02 0.15
CA SER A 311 12.29 24.77 -0.98
C SER A 311 12.08 23.38 -1.59
N ARG A 312 11.90 22.33 -0.78
CA ARG A 312 11.59 20.98 -1.28
C ARG A 312 10.27 20.95 -2.06
N VAL A 313 9.19 21.51 -1.50
CA VAL A 313 7.89 21.58 -2.20
C VAL A 313 8.02 22.35 -3.52
N ALA A 314 8.69 23.51 -3.50
CA ALA A 314 8.93 24.31 -4.69
C ALA A 314 9.77 23.56 -5.73
N GLY A 315 10.84 22.87 -5.32
CA GLY A 315 11.70 22.08 -6.18
C GLY A 315 10.93 20.98 -6.91
N ILE A 316 10.16 20.18 -6.18
CA ILE A 316 9.30 19.13 -6.76
C ILE A 316 8.32 19.75 -7.77
N ALA A 317 7.58 20.79 -7.37
CA ALA A 317 6.58 21.42 -8.23
C ALA A 317 7.18 22.00 -9.51
N VAL A 318 8.34 22.68 -9.41
CA VAL A 318 9.02 23.28 -10.55
C VAL A 318 9.61 22.21 -11.48
N ARG A 319 10.15 21.11 -10.95
CA ARG A 319 10.63 20.00 -11.80
C ARG A 319 9.48 19.36 -12.56
N HIS A 320 8.33 19.10 -11.92
CA HIS A 320 7.13 18.62 -12.59
C HIS A 320 6.64 19.59 -13.68
N ALA A 321 6.55 20.88 -13.37
CA ALA A 321 6.15 21.91 -14.32
C ALA A 321 7.09 21.99 -15.55
N ARG A 322 8.41 21.83 -15.34
CA ARG A 322 9.41 21.88 -16.42
C ARG A 322 9.27 20.73 -17.42
N LEU A 323 8.79 19.55 -17.03
CA LEU A 323 8.71 18.38 -17.92
C LEU A 323 7.93 18.66 -19.21
N ARG A 324 6.93 19.54 -19.16
CA ARG A 324 6.13 19.95 -20.32
C ARG A 324 6.88 20.87 -21.30
N HIS A 325 7.91 21.57 -20.82
CA HIS A 325 8.68 22.55 -21.58
C HIS A 325 9.96 21.98 -22.19
N ILE A 326 10.37 20.77 -21.79
CA ILE A 326 11.55 20.11 -22.34
C ILE A 326 11.10 19.27 -23.55
N PRO A 327 11.68 19.48 -24.75
CA PRO A 327 11.42 18.59 -25.89
C PRO A 327 11.81 17.15 -25.54
N ASN A 328 11.02 16.15 -25.97
CA ASN A 328 11.30 14.74 -25.65
C ASN A 328 12.71 14.29 -26.04
N ALA A 329 13.26 14.81 -27.15
CA ALA A 329 14.62 14.52 -27.59
C ALA A 329 15.69 14.98 -26.59
N ASP A 330 15.42 16.03 -25.81
CA ASP A 330 16.36 16.61 -24.86
C ASP A 330 16.16 16.07 -23.43
N LYS A 331 15.06 15.36 -23.16
CA LYS A 331 14.73 14.83 -21.82
C LYS A 331 15.68 13.72 -21.40
N ARG A 332 16.24 13.88 -20.20
CA ARG A 332 17.10 12.87 -19.56
C ARG A 332 16.32 12.01 -18.58
N LEU A 333 16.35 10.70 -18.79
CA LEU A 333 15.60 9.73 -18.00
C LEU A 333 16.53 8.76 -17.29
N ALA A 334 16.20 8.43 -16.04
CA ALA A 334 16.80 7.32 -15.31
C ALA A 334 15.76 6.22 -15.10
N LEU A 335 16.01 5.02 -15.64
CA LEU A 335 15.21 3.81 -15.46
C LEU A 335 15.89 2.90 -14.43
N VAL A 336 15.34 2.81 -13.23
CA VAL A 336 15.85 2.00 -12.13
C VAL A 336 15.08 0.69 -12.08
N LEU A 337 15.80 -0.43 -12.05
CA LEU A 337 15.23 -1.76 -11.83
C LEU A 337 15.43 -2.16 -10.36
N SER A 338 14.33 -2.56 -9.70
CA SER A 338 14.35 -3.04 -8.33
C SER A 338 15.23 -4.29 -8.19
N ALA A 339 16.04 -4.38 -7.14
CA ALA A 339 16.88 -5.54 -6.87
C ALA A 339 17.01 -5.76 -5.36
N TYR A 340 16.22 -6.68 -4.83
CA TYR A 340 16.32 -7.16 -3.46
C TYR A 340 15.86 -8.63 -3.39
N PRO A 341 16.75 -9.55 -2.95
CA PRO A 341 18.19 -9.33 -2.75
C PRO A 341 18.90 -8.91 -4.07
N THR A 342 20.09 -8.30 -3.97
CA THR A 342 20.85 -7.77 -5.13
C THR A 342 21.62 -8.83 -5.92
N LYS A 343 21.19 -10.10 -5.83
CA LYS A 343 21.80 -11.23 -6.55
C LYS A 343 21.57 -11.11 -8.07
N HIS A 344 22.51 -11.61 -8.87
CA HIS A 344 22.36 -11.62 -10.35
C HIS A 344 21.19 -12.45 -10.84
N SER A 345 20.70 -13.40 -10.04
CA SER A 345 19.47 -14.16 -10.30
C SER A 345 18.19 -13.37 -9.99
N ARG A 346 18.30 -12.19 -9.36
CA ARG A 346 17.22 -11.46 -8.70
C ARG A 346 17.01 -10.01 -9.19
N ILE A 347 17.57 -9.63 -10.34
CA ILE A 347 17.45 -8.27 -10.86
C ILE A 347 16.06 -8.05 -11.47
N GLY A 348 15.48 -6.87 -11.24
CA GLY A 348 14.15 -6.54 -11.73
C GLY A 348 13.04 -7.21 -10.93
N ASN A 349 13.20 -7.37 -9.61
CA ASN A 349 12.19 -7.95 -8.74
C ASN A 349 10.87 -7.17 -8.85
N ALA A 350 9.82 -7.87 -9.27
CA ALA A 350 8.47 -7.35 -9.43
C ALA A 350 7.48 -8.51 -9.40
N VAL A 351 6.58 -8.52 -8.41
CA VAL A 351 5.56 -9.57 -8.30
C VAL A 351 4.61 -9.48 -9.50
N GLY A 352 4.47 -10.57 -10.25
CA GLY A 352 3.49 -10.67 -11.35
C GLY A 352 3.80 -9.85 -12.61
N LEU A 353 4.94 -9.16 -12.68
CA LEU A 353 5.36 -8.34 -13.83
C LEU A 353 6.62 -8.93 -14.48
N ASP A 354 6.60 -9.00 -15.81
CA ASP A 354 7.79 -9.24 -16.63
C ASP A 354 8.58 -7.93 -16.77
N THR A 355 9.43 -7.65 -15.78
CA THR A 355 10.19 -6.39 -15.71
C THR A 355 11.08 -6.17 -16.93
N PRO A 356 11.86 -7.15 -17.43
CA PRO A 356 12.67 -6.98 -18.63
C PRO A 356 11.84 -6.65 -19.88
N ALA A 357 10.77 -7.41 -20.15
CA ALA A 357 9.92 -7.15 -21.31
C ALA A 357 9.18 -5.81 -21.19
N SER A 358 8.73 -5.44 -19.98
CA SER A 358 8.08 -4.16 -19.71
C SER A 358 9.03 -2.97 -19.90
N ALA A 359 10.30 -3.11 -19.49
CA ALA A 359 11.32 -2.09 -19.75
C ALA A 359 11.51 -1.89 -21.25
N VAL A 360 11.64 -2.96 -22.02
CA VAL A 360 11.77 -2.90 -23.49
C VAL A 360 10.53 -2.27 -24.13
N ALA A 361 9.32 -2.64 -23.69
CA ALA A 361 8.07 -2.08 -24.18
C ALA A 361 7.98 -0.56 -23.93
N LEU A 362 8.29 -0.13 -22.71
CA LEU A 362 8.30 1.29 -22.33
C LEU A 362 9.36 2.08 -23.11
N LEU A 363 10.58 1.57 -23.21
CA LEU A 363 11.66 2.24 -23.96
C LEU A 363 11.34 2.33 -25.46
N ARG A 364 10.70 1.32 -26.06
CA ARG A 364 10.22 1.39 -27.45
C ARG A 364 9.15 2.46 -27.61
N ARG A 365 8.21 2.54 -26.67
CA ARG A 365 7.19 3.59 -26.69
C ARG A 365 7.82 4.97 -26.58
N LEU A 366 8.75 5.18 -25.64
CA LEU A 366 9.47 6.45 -25.49
C LEU A 366 10.24 6.82 -26.78
N ARG A 367 10.91 5.88 -27.43
CA ARG A 367 11.59 6.14 -28.70
C ARG A 367 10.62 6.56 -29.81
N ALA A 368 9.43 5.95 -29.86
CA ALA A 368 8.38 6.32 -30.80
C ALA A 368 7.82 7.74 -30.55
N GLU A 369 7.82 8.18 -29.29
CA GLU A 369 7.43 9.54 -28.86
C GLU A 369 8.55 10.58 -29.04
N GLY A 370 9.69 10.18 -29.62
CA GLY A 370 10.80 11.08 -29.97
C GLY A 370 11.84 11.30 -28.89
N TYR A 371 11.90 10.46 -27.86
CA TYR A 371 13.00 10.46 -26.89
C TYR A 371 14.30 9.99 -27.54
N ASP A 372 15.41 10.68 -27.28
CA ASP A 372 16.72 10.38 -27.86
C ASP A 372 17.64 9.64 -26.88
N PHE A 373 17.98 8.40 -27.21
CA PHE A 373 18.92 7.57 -26.44
C PHE A 373 20.32 7.55 -27.06
N GLY A 374 20.59 8.44 -28.03
CA GLY A 374 21.86 8.51 -28.76
C GLY A 374 22.03 7.43 -29.83
N ASP A 375 23.24 7.38 -30.39
CA ASP A 375 23.59 6.50 -31.51
C ASP A 375 23.91 5.05 -31.09
N GLU A 376 24.28 4.84 -29.83
CA GLU A 376 24.56 3.51 -29.29
C GLU A 376 23.25 2.74 -29.06
N GLU A 377 23.25 1.47 -29.43
CA GLU A 377 22.09 0.61 -29.25
C GLU A 377 21.83 0.32 -27.75
N VAL A 378 20.57 0.42 -27.35
CA VAL A 378 20.10 -0.11 -26.06
C VAL A 378 19.89 -1.63 -26.25
N PRO A 379 20.62 -2.50 -25.52
CA PRO A 379 20.47 -3.95 -25.63
C PRO A 379 19.01 -4.40 -25.46
N GLY A 380 18.58 -5.41 -26.23
CA GLY A 380 17.20 -5.89 -26.21
C GLY A 380 16.17 -5.01 -26.93
N LEU A 381 16.47 -3.75 -27.21
CA LEU A 381 15.47 -2.82 -27.75
C LEU A 381 15.11 -3.11 -29.22
N ALA A 382 16.09 -3.44 -30.06
CA ALA A 382 15.83 -3.77 -31.46
C ALA A 382 15.27 -5.18 -31.63
N SER A 383 15.86 -6.18 -30.96
CA SER A 383 15.40 -7.57 -30.97
C SER A 383 14.02 -7.73 -30.32
N GLY A 384 13.78 -6.98 -29.24
CA GLY A 384 12.59 -7.11 -28.38
C GLY A 384 12.77 -8.08 -27.24
N ASP A 385 14.00 -8.56 -27.04
CA ASP A 385 14.34 -9.51 -26.00
C ASP A 385 14.78 -8.77 -24.73
N GLY A 386 14.01 -8.93 -23.65
CA GLY A 386 14.33 -8.33 -22.36
C GLY A 386 15.57 -8.92 -21.70
N ASP A 387 15.92 -10.17 -22.00
CA ASP A 387 17.02 -10.87 -21.35
C ASP A 387 18.37 -10.21 -21.71
N GLU A 388 18.53 -9.78 -22.96
CA GLU A 388 19.70 -9.02 -23.43
C GLU A 388 19.96 -7.76 -22.60
N LEU A 389 18.90 -7.06 -22.16
CA LEU A 389 19.02 -5.87 -21.33
C LEU A 389 19.56 -6.22 -19.94
N ILE A 390 19.05 -7.30 -19.34
CA ILE A 390 19.48 -7.74 -18.01
C ILE A 390 20.93 -8.24 -18.03
N TYR A 391 21.30 -9.03 -19.03
CA TYR A 391 22.67 -9.50 -19.18
C TYR A 391 23.67 -8.35 -19.35
N ALA A 392 23.32 -7.34 -20.15
CA ALA A 392 24.14 -6.16 -20.32
C ALA A 392 24.29 -5.35 -19.03
N LEU A 393 23.25 -5.29 -18.18
CA LEU A 393 23.33 -4.65 -16.86
C LEU A 393 24.23 -5.42 -15.88
N ILE A 394 24.13 -6.75 -15.87
CA ILE A 394 25.02 -7.62 -15.09
C ILE A 394 26.47 -7.43 -15.53
N GLU A 395 26.72 -7.47 -16.83
CA GLU A 395 28.05 -7.29 -17.43
C GLU A 395 28.66 -5.91 -17.13
N ALA A 396 27.80 -4.89 -16.98
CA ALA A 396 28.18 -3.54 -16.59
C ALA A 396 28.55 -3.42 -15.10
N GLY A 397 28.65 -4.52 -14.35
CA GLY A 397 29.16 -4.55 -12.99
C GLY A 397 28.07 -4.63 -11.93
N GLY A 398 27.15 -5.60 -12.09
CA GLY A 398 26.07 -5.88 -11.14
C GLY A 398 26.53 -5.96 -9.67
N HIS A 399 25.58 -5.82 -8.74
CA HIS A 399 25.88 -5.67 -7.31
C HIS A 399 26.11 -7.00 -6.57
N ASP A 400 26.15 -8.13 -7.27
CA ASP A 400 26.42 -9.42 -6.66
C ASP A 400 27.93 -9.64 -6.49
N GLN A 401 28.44 -9.39 -5.28
CA GLN A 401 29.88 -9.43 -5.00
C GLN A 401 30.53 -10.80 -5.23
N GLU A 402 29.74 -11.87 -5.24
CA GLU A 402 30.20 -13.23 -5.52
C GLU A 402 30.67 -13.38 -6.97
N TRP A 403 30.05 -12.66 -7.90
CA TRP A 403 30.32 -12.74 -9.34
C TRP A 403 30.95 -11.47 -9.92
N LEU A 404 31.05 -10.39 -9.13
CA LEU A 404 31.60 -9.12 -9.57
C LEU A 404 33.13 -9.16 -9.57
N THR A 405 33.74 -9.05 -10.76
CA THR A 405 35.21 -9.04 -10.88
C THR A 405 35.80 -7.64 -10.74
N GLU A 406 37.06 -7.55 -10.29
CA GLU A 406 37.80 -6.28 -10.25
C GLU A 406 37.91 -5.64 -11.65
N GLU A 407 38.02 -6.45 -12.70
CA GLU A 407 38.07 -5.97 -14.09
C GLU A 407 36.74 -5.35 -14.53
N GLN A 408 35.61 -5.99 -14.20
CA GLN A 408 34.28 -5.43 -14.46
C GLN A 408 34.08 -4.09 -13.75
N LEU A 409 34.48 -3.98 -12.48
CA LEU A 409 34.41 -2.73 -11.72
C LEU A 409 35.35 -1.66 -12.31
N ALA A 410 36.57 -2.03 -12.71
CA ALA A 410 37.56 -1.12 -13.27
C ALA A 410 37.19 -0.62 -14.69
N ARG A 411 36.50 -1.44 -15.51
CA ARG A 411 36.09 -1.08 -16.88
C ARG A 411 34.80 -0.25 -16.93
N ASN A 412 33.98 -0.28 -15.88
CA ASN A 412 32.70 0.40 -15.83
C ASN A 412 32.84 1.93 -16.07
N PRO A 413 32.11 2.50 -17.06
CA PRO A 413 32.20 3.90 -17.42
C PRO A 413 31.39 4.86 -16.54
N VAL A 414 30.42 4.37 -15.75
CA VAL A 414 29.56 5.17 -14.88
C VAL A 414 30.20 5.27 -13.49
N ARG A 415 30.86 6.41 -13.27
CA ARG A 415 31.72 6.64 -12.10
C ARG A 415 31.48 8.01 -11.51
N ILE A 416 31.37 8.07 -10.19
CA ILE A 416 31.16 9.31 -9.42
C ILE A 416 32.44 9.61 -8.65
N PRO A 417 33.16 10.70 -8.97
CA PRO A 417 34.35 11.08 -8.23
C PRO A 417 34.04 11.33 -6.74
N ALA A 418 34.86 10.79 -5.84
CA ALA A 418 34.67 10.95 -4.40
C ALA A 418 34.66 12.43 -3.95
N ALA A 419 35.34 13.33 -4.68
CA ALA A 419 35.33 14.76 -4.42
C ALA A 419 33.95 15.40 -4.68
N ASP A 420 33.25 14.97 -5.74
CA ASP A 420 31.90 15.45 -6.06
C ASP A 420 30.89 14.92 -5.04
N TYR A 421 30.98 13.63 -4.71
CA TYR A 421 30.13 13.06 -3.68
C TYR A 421 30.31 13.72 -2.31
N ARG A 422 31.56 13.95 -1.86
CA ARG A 422 31.83 14.63 -0.58
C ARG A 422 31.25 16.05 -0.55
N ARG A 423 31.29 16.78 -1.67
CA ARG A 423 30.69 18.12 -1.78
C ARG A 423 29.18 18.06 -1.57
N TRP A 424 28.49 17.12 -2.21
CA TRP A 424 27.04 16.95 -2.05
C TRP A 424 26.67 16.43 -0.67
N PHE A 425 27.39 15.41 -0.18
CA PHE A 425 27.16 14.81 1.13
C PHE A 425 27.25 15.86 2.24
N ALA A 426 28.18 16.81 2.15
CA ALA A 426 28.32 17.90 3.12
C ALA A 426 27.10 18.85 3.22
N THR A 427 26.17 18.81 2.27
CA THR A 427 24.93 19.59 2.30
C THR A 427 23.80 18.93 3.09
N LEU A 428 23.93 17.62 3.38
CA LEU A 428 22.91 16.88 4.11
C LEU A 428 22.89 17.27 5.61
N PRO A 429 21.74 17.12 6.30
CA PRO A 429 21.64 17.39 7.73
C PRO A 429 22.64 16.58 8.55
N ALA A 430 23.16 17.18 9.62
CA ALA A 430 24.22 16.57 10.45
C ALA A 430 23.82 15.20 10.99
N GLY A 431 22.60 15.04 11.52
CA GLY A 431 22.15 13.76 12.08
C GLY A 431 22.17 12.61 11.06
N LEU A 432 21.75 12.86 9.81
CA LEU A 432 21.83 11.85 8.75
C LEU A 432 23.29 11.55 8.39
N ARG A 433 24.15 12.57 8.27
CA ARG A 433 25.56 12.36 7.94
C ARG A 433 26.28 11.55 9.01
N GLU A 434 26.05 11.88 10.27
CA GLU A 434 26.63 11.18 11.43
C GLU A 434 26.18 9.72 11.46
N ALA A 435 24.89 9.44 11.26
CA ALA A 435 24.38 8.06 11.19
C ALA A 435 25.03 7.28 10.03
N VAL A 436 25.14 7.88 8.85
CA VAL A 436 25.81 7.24 7.69
C VAL A 436 27.28 6.98 7.99
N GLU A 437 28.00 7.96 8.55
CA GLU A 437 29.44 7.83 8.83
C GLU A 437 29.74 6.81 9.94
N GLU A 438 28.83 6.67 10.92
CA GLU A 438 28.93 5.65 11.96
C GLU A 438 28.87 4.22 11.39
N HIS A 439 27.97 3.98 10.44
CA HIS A 439 27.75 2.64 9.88
C HIS A 439 28.65 2.33 8.68
N TRP A 440 29.01 3.34 7.90
CA TRP A 440 29.66 3.17 6.59
C TRP A 440 31.04 3.83 6.48
N GLY A 441 31.55 4.39 7.58
CA GLY A 441 32.80 5.13 7.62
C GLY A 441 32.69 6.51 6.97
N PRO A 442 33.80 7.27 6.86
CA PRO A 442 33.76 8.59 6.23
C PRO A 442 33.53 8.50 4.71
N ALA A 443 32.81 9.48 4.14
CA ALA A 443 32.61 9.58 2.70
C ALA A 443 33.96 9.54 1.92
N PRO A 444 34.10 8.73 0.86
CA PRO A 444 33.04 8.06 0.09
C PRO A 444 32.66 6.64 0.57
N GLY A 445 33.14 6.18 1.72
CA GLY A 445 33.00 4.79 2.16
C GLY A 445 33.90 3.82 1.38
N GLU A 446 33.56 2.54 1.41
CA GLU A 446 34.33 1.45 0.77
C GLU A 446 33.54 0.66 -0.29
N MET A 447 32.20 0.65 -0.20
CA MET A 447 31.35 -0.11 -1.13
C MET A 447 31.44 0.39 -2.56
N PHE A 448 31.80 -0.52 -3.48
CA PHE A 448 31.95 -0.26 -4.92
C PHE A 448 32.83 0.96 -5.23
N VAL A 449 33.87 1.19 -4.43
CA VAL A 449 34.85 2.26 -4.65
C VAL A 449 36.08 1.71 -5.35
N ASP A 450 36.33 2.15 -6.58
CA ASP A 450 37.54 1.81 -7.32
C ASP A 450 38.55 2.98 -7.28
N ARG A 451 39.81 2.64 -6.95
CA ARG A 451 40.93 3.59 -6.83
C ARG A 451 41.97 3.43 -7.94
N SER A 452 41.72 2.55 -8.92
CA SER A 452 42.65 2.26 -10.02
C SER A 452 42.94 3.49 -10.90
N ARG A 453 41.92 4.32 -11.16
CA ARG A 453 42.00 5.53 -12.02
C ARG A 453 42.16 6.83 -11.22
N ASN A 454 41.56 6.88 -10.05
CA ASN A 454 41.52 8.05 -9.17
C ASN A 454 41.98 7.63 -7.76
N PRO A 455 43.14 8.10 -7.27
CA PRO A 455 43.62 7.75 -5.93
C PRO A 455 42.68 8.19 -4.80
N GLU A 456 41.85 9.22 -5.01
CA GLU A 456 40.82 9.64 -4.05
C GLU A 456 39.57 8.73 -4.06
N GLY A 457 39.45 7.87 -5.07
CA GLY A 457 38.35 6.93 -5.27
C GLY A 457 37.25 7.46 -6.20
N ASP A 458 36.69 6.56 -7.00
CA ASP A 458 35.42 6.75 -7.68
C ASP A 458 34.41 5.72 -7.19
N ILE A 459 33.19 6.16 -6.87
CA ILE A 459 32.06 5.30 -6.59
C ILE A 459 31.49 4.81 -7.94
N VAL A 460 31.41 3.49 -8.14
CA VAL A 460 31.01 2.87 -9.41
C VAL A 460 29.55 2.41 -9.36
N LEU A 461 28.78 2.70 -10.40
CA LEU A 461 27.37 2.31 -10.50
C LEU A 461 27.14 1.22 -11.55
N ALA A 462 26.41 0.16 -11.20
CA ALA A 462 25.96 -0.86 -12.14
C ALA A 462 24.89 -0.27 -13.08
N ALA A 463 25.33 0.34 -14.19
CA ALA A 463 24.47 1.13 -15.04
C ALA A 463 24.91 1.17 -16.50
N LEU A 464 23.93 1.23 -17.39
CA LEU A 464 24.08 1.48 -18.82
C LEU A 464 23.68 2.92 -19.12
N ARG A 465 24.59 3.69 -19.72
CA ARG A 465 24.29 5.04 -20.23
C ARG A 465 24.21 5.01 -21.76
N ARG A 466 23.10 5.52 -22.31
CA ARG A 466 22.82 5.64 -23.74
C ARG A 466 22.22 7.03 -24.01
N GLY A 467 23.04 7.97 -24.47
CA GLY A 467 22.60 9.35 -24.72
C GLY A 467 21.96 9.98 -23.49
N ASN A 468 20.67 10.32 -23.59
CA ASN A 468 19.87 10.88 -22.51
C ASN A 468 19.18 9.82 -21.62
N LEU A 469 19.44 8.53 -21.81
CA LEU A 469 18.94 7.44 -20.98
C LEU A 469 20.03 6.86 -20.08
N LEU A 470 19.68 6.68 -18.82
CA LEU A 470 20.44 5.89 -17.85
C LEU A 470 19.56 4.71 -17.41
N ILE A 471 20.05 3.48 -17.52
CA ILE A 471 19.39 2.28 -16.99
C ILE A 471 20.29 1.73 -15.90
N LEU A 472 19.76 1.48 -14.71
CA LEU A 472 20.56 0.99 -13.59
C LEU A 472 19.83 -0.01 -12.72
N ILE A 473 20.62 -0.86 -12.07
CA ILE A 473 20.15 -1.69 -10.95
C ILE A 473 20.08 -0.79 -9.72
N GLN A 474 18.99 -0.89 -8.95
CA GLN A 474 18.87 -0.14 -7.71
C GLN A 474 20.04 -0.49 -6.76
N PRO A 475 20.71 0.51 -6.15
CA PRO A 475 21.78 0.24 -5.19
C PRO A 475 21.33 -0.65 -4.01
N PRO A 476 22.23 -1.50 -3.46
CA PRO A 476 21.91 -2.39 -2.35
C PRO A 476 21.57 -1.62 -1.08
N ARG A 477 20.69 -2.21 -0.27
CA ARG A 477 20.24 -1.65 1.01
C ARG A 477 21.32 -1.62 2.09
N GLY A 478 22.31 -2.52 2.01
CA GLY A 478 23.47 -2.60 2.91
C GLY A 478 23.48 -3.81 3.88
N PHE A 479 22.37 -4.53 4.05
CA PHE A 479 22.32 -5.64 5.02
C PHE A 479 23.20 -6.84 4.64
N GLY A 480 23.47 -7.06 3.34
CA GLY A 480 24.40 -8.11 2.90
C GLY A 480 25.86 -7.75 3.20
N GLU A 481 26.20 -6.46 3.15
CA GLU A 481 27.54 -5.95 3.44
C GLU A 481 27.80 -5.77 4.95
N ASN A 482 26.74 -5.70 5.76
CA ASN A 482 26.82 -5.72 7.22
C ASN A 482 25.80 -6.69 7.82
N PRO A 483 26.06 -8.02 7.81
CA PRO A 483 25.15 -9.01 8.38
C PRO A 483 24.90 -8.83 9.89
N ILE A 484 25.84 -8.23 10.62
CA ILE A 484 25.68 -7.92 12.05
C ILE A 484 24.51 -6.95 12.27
N ALA A 485 24.29 -6.01 11.34
CA ALA A 485 23.16 -5.07 11.41
C ALA A 485 21.80 -5.78 11.35
N ILE A 486 21.71 -6.98 10.77
CA ILE A 486 20.46 -7.77 10.76
C ILE A 486 20.01 -8.11 12.19
N TYR A 487 20.96 -8.32 13.11
CA TYR A 487 20.69 -8.68 14.51
C TYR A 487 20.41 -7.48 15.43
N HIS A 488 20.81 -6.28 15.03
CA HIS A 488 20.88 -5.13 15.94
C HIS A 488 20.24 -3.83 15.41
N ASP A 489 20.32 -3.58 14.10
CA ASP A 489 20.13 -2.25 13.52
C ASP A 489 19.08 -2.27 12.39
N PRO A 490 17.78 -2.44 12.70
CA PRO A 490 16.71 -2.34 11.70
C PRO A 490 16.63 -0.96 11.04
N ASP A 491 17.22 0.06 11.67
CA ASP A 491 17.34 1.45 11.22
C ASP A 491 18.62 1.75 10.45
N LEU A 492 19.35 0.73 9.97
CA LEU A 492 20.58 0.87 9.16
C LEU A 492 20.43 2.00 8.11
N PRO A 493 21.21 3.09 8.12
CA PRO A 493 21.03 4.18 7.15
C PRO A 493 21.45 3.76 5.73
N PRO A 494 21.01 4.47 4.67
CA PRO A 494 21.50 4.24 3.32
C PRO A 494 23.01 4.46 3.26
N SER A 495 23.70 3.67 2.43
CA SER A 495 25.15 3.78 2.30
C SER A 495 25.60 4.99 1.48
N HIS A 496 26.91 5.27 1.52
CA HIS A 496 27.50 6.26 0.63
C HIS A 496 27.27 5.97 -0.85
N HIS A 497 27.38 4.70 -1.26
CA HIS A 497 27.10 4.27 -2.63
C HIS A 497 25.64 4.55 -3.04
N TYR A 498 24.70 4.20 -2.16
CA TYR A 498 23.28 4.46 -2.36
C TYR A 498 22.98 5.96 -2.54
N LEU A 499 23.45 6.78 -1.60
CA LEU A 499 23.24 8.24 -1.64
C LEU A 499 23.94 8.86 -2.85
N ALA A 500 25.14 8.42 -3.20
CA ALA A 500 25.88 8.91 -4.35
C ALA A 500 25.12 8.65 -5.66
N ALA A 501 24.56 7.45 -5.83
CA ALA A 501 23.82 7.08 -7.03
C ALA A 501 22.64 8.04 -7.30
N TYR A 502 21.72 8.18 -6.34
CA TYR A 502 20.55 9.04 -6.50
C TYR A 502 20.93 10.52 -6.60
N ARG A 503 21.92 10.99 -5.82
CA ARG A 503 22.40 12.38 -5.92
C ARG A 503 23.06 12.69 -7.25
N TRP A 504 23.86 11.79 -7.79
CA TRP A 504 24.47 11.97 -9.11
C TRP A 504 23.43 11.98 -10.23
N ILE A 505 22.41 11.12 -10.14
CA ILE A 505 21.30 11.10 -11.11
C ILE A 505 20.58 12.46 -11.14
N ALA A 506 20.26 13.00 -9.97
CA ALA A 506 19.49 14.25 -9.85
C ALA A 506 20.33 15.53 -10.08
N ALA A 507 21.63 15.50 -9.77
CA ALA A 507 22.53 16.63 -9.90
C ALA A 507 22.67 17.06 -11.37
N ARG A 508 22.76 18.37 -11.62
CA ARG A 508 22.84 18.91 -12.98
C ARG A 508 24.16 18.55 -13.65
N ALA A 509 24.17 18.53 -14.98
CA ALA A 509 25.39 18.27 -15.76
C ALA A 509 26.52 19.29 -15.48
N GLU A 510 26.16 20.54 -15.18
CA GLU A 510 27.10 21.60 -14.77
C GLU A 510 27.76 21.34 -13.41
N ASP A 511 27.13 20.52 -12.57
CA ASP A 511 27.62 20.10 -11.25
C ASP A 511 28.26 18.71 -11.27
N ASN A 512 28.61 18.19 -12.47
CA ASN A 512 29.11 16.82 -12.73
C ASN A 512 28.10 15.67 -12.48
N GLY A 513 26.80 15.96 -12.46
CA GLY A 513 25.75 14.95 -12.40
C GLY A 513 25.26 14.47 -13.78
N PHE A 514 24.37 13.48 -13.79
CA PHE A 514 23.66 13.05 -15.00
C PHE A 514 22.62 14.08 -15.45
N GLY A 515 21.94 14.70 -14.49
CA GLY A 515 20.92 15.72 -14.72
C GLY A 515 19.61 15.15 -15.23
N ALA A 516 19.12 14.06 -14.61
CA ALA A 516 17.82 13.51 -14.95
C ALA A 516 16.70 14.56 -14.74
N ASP A 517 15.79 14.61 -15.72
CA ASP A 517 14.56 15.39 -15.65
C ASP A 517 13.46 14.60 -14.92
N ALA A 518 13.44 13.28 -15.10
CA ALA A 518 12.55 12.36 -14.39
C ALA A 518 13.21 10.99 -14.18
N MET A 519 12.69 10.26 -13.20
CA MET A 519 13.07 8.88 -12.89
C MET A 519 11.87 7.96 -13.08
N ILE A 520 12.15 6.73 -13.50
CA ILE A 520 11.20 5.64 -13.60
C ILE A 520 11.72 4.52 -12.71
N HIS A 521 10.94 4.11 -11.71
CA HIS A 521 11.20 2.84 -11.01
C HIS A 521 10.31 1.77 -11.62
N LEU A 522 10.91 0.68 -12.12
CA LEU A 522 10.17 -0.41 -12.71
C LEU A 522 10.25 -1.66 -11.83
N GLY A 523 9.11 -2.00 -11.23
CA GLY A 523 8.91 -3.19 -10.40
C GLY A 523 8.49 -2.87 -8.98
N LYS A 524 7.39 -3.48 -8.53
CA LYS A 524 6.99 -3.51 -7.13
C LYS A 524 7.97 -4.43 -6.36
N HIS A 525 8.70 -3.92 -5.37
CA HIS A 525 8.89 -2.51 -5.04
C HIS A 525 10.38 -2.19 -4.95
N GLY A 526 10.73 -0.92 -4.91
CA GLY A 526 12.10 -0.50 -4.69
C GLY A 526 12.41 -0.63 -3.20
N ASN A 527 13.60 -0.20 -2.81
CA ASN A 527 13.99 -0.06 -1.40
C ASN A 527 14.07 1.42 -0.94
N LEU A 528 13.84 2.38 -1.84
CA LEU A 528 13.98 3.83 -1.60
C LEU A 528 12.93 4.35 -0.62
N GLU A 529 11.67 4.03 -0.88
CA GLU A 529 10.50 4.40 -0.09
C GLU A 529 10.45 3.70 1.28
N TRP A 530 11.34 2.73 1.51
CA TRP A 530 11.47 1.95 2.74
C TRP A 530 12.74 2.31 3.54
N LEU A 531 13.51 3.31 3.10
CA LEU A 531 14.67 3.79 3.86
C LEU A 531 14.22 4.40 5.22
N PRO A 532 15.10 4.40 6.24
CA PRO A 532 14.77 4.94 7.55
C PRO A 532 14.39 6.42 7.50
N GLY A 533 13.42 6.78 8.34
CA GLY A 533 12.92 8.16 8.49
C GLY A 533 11.44 8.18 8.82
N LYS A 534 10.85 9.37 8.86
CA LYS A 534 9.44 9.55 9.26
C LYS A 534 8.46 8.72 8.41
N ASN A 535 7.35 8.28 9.01
CA ASN A 535 6.32 7.46 8.35
C ASN A 535 5.69 8.18 7.15
N ALA A 536 5.32 9.44 7.34
CA ALA A 536 4.92 10.37 6.28
C ALA A 536 5.36 11.80 6.64
N GLY A 537 5.22 12.73 5.71
CA GLY A 537 5.61 14.12 5.94
C GLY A 537 7.10 14.28 6.22
N LEU A 538 7.93 13.84 5.27
CA LEU A 538 9.36 13.66 5.45
C LEU A 538 10.12 14.96 5.77
N SER A 539 11.14 14.82 6.63
CA SER A 539 12.14 15.85 6.93
C SER A 539 13.35 15.74 6.01
N ALA A 540 14.22 16.75 6.02
CA ALA A 540 15.50 16.72 5.29
C ALA A 540 16.45 15.60 5.75
N ALA A 541 16.26 15.10 6.98
CA ALA A 541 17.07 14.03 7.56
C ALA A 541 16.56 12.62 7.20
N CYS A 542 15.37 12.51 6.60
CA CYS A 542 14.83 11.22 6.18
C CYS A 542 15.62 10.67 4.98
N GLY A 543 15.99 9.39 5.01
CA GLY A 543 16.72 8.71 3.93
C GLY A 543 16.10 8.88 2.53
N PRO A 544 14.76 8.71 2.36
CA PRO A 544 14.12 8.88 1.06
C PRO A 544 14.22 10.31 0.50
N ASP A 545 14.01 11.35 1.33
CA ASP A 545 14.16 12.77 0.94
C ASP A 545 15.62 13.09 0.55
N ALA A 546 16.54 12.55 1.35
CA ALA A 546 17.97 12.71 1.15
C ALA A 546 18.53 11.97 -0.09
N ALA A 547 17.81 10.98 -0.62
CA ALA A 547 18.18 10.30 -1.85
C ALA A 547 17.51 10.95 -3.06
N LEU A 548 16.17 10.96 -3.10
CA LEU A 548 15.39 11.37 -4.28
C LEU A 548 15.42 12.88 -4.54
N GLY A 549 15.36 13.68 -3.47
CA GLY A 549 15.27 15.13 -3.56
C GLY A 549 14.01 15.59 -4.31
N ASP A 550 14.19 16.42 -5.34
CA ASP A 550 13.09 17.04 -6.09
C ASP A 550 12.68 16.27 -7.35
N LEU A 551 13.33 15.15 -7.65
CA LEU A 551 13.20 14.47 -8.92
C LEU A 551 11.80 13.85 -9.07
N PRO A 552 11.04 14.16 -10.15
CA PRO A 552 9.79 13.48 -10.46
C PRO A 552 10.02 11.98 -10.62
N LEU A 553 9.21 11.17 -9.91
CA LEU A 553 9.28 9.71 -9.95
C LEU A 553 8.00 9.14 -10.54
N VAL A 554 8.10 8.54 -11.72
CA VAL A 554 7.02 7.74 -12.33
C VAL A 554 7.21 6.29 -11.93
N TYR A 555 6.16 5.64 -11.45
CA TYR A 555 6.27 4.32 -10.86
C TYR A 555 5.16 3.38 -11.35
N PRO A 556 5.42 2.55 -12.37
CA PRO A 556 4.55 1.43 -12.70
C PRO A 556 4.40 0.46 -11.53
N PHE A 557 3.16 0.24 -11.07
CA PHE A 557 2.89 -0.49 -9.83
C PHE A 557 1.71 -1.45 -9.95
N LEU A 558 1.74 -2.60 -9.28
CA LEU A 558 0.67 -3.59 -9.41
C LEU A 558 -0.65 -3.10 -8.75
N VAL A 559 -1.78 -3.14 -9.48
CA VAL A 559 -3.08 -2.59 -9.04
C VAL A 559 -3.65 -3.23 -7.76
N ASN A 560 -3.35 -4.51 -7.53
CA ASN A 560 -3.81 -5.21 -6.32
C ASN A 560 -2.85 -5.07 -5.15
N ASP A 561 -1.81 -4.23 -5.23
CA ASP A 561 -0.83 -4.04 -4.15
C ASP A 561 -0.85 -2.61 -3.59
N PRO A 562 -1.99 -2.21 -3.00
CA PRO A 562 -2.25 -0.82 -2.62
C PRO A 562 -1.34 -0.31 -1.51
N GLY A 563 -0.92 -1.18 -0.59
CA GLY A 563 -0.15 -0.74 0.58
C GLY A 563 1.22 -0.21 0.20
N GLU A 564 1.96 -1.01 -0.55
CA GLU A 564 3.32 -0.70 -0.97
C GLU A 564 3.34 0.47 -1.95
N GLY A 565 2.37 0.56 -2.89
CA GLY A 565 2.29 1.72 -3.77
C GLY A 565 1.92 3.00 -3.01
N THR A 566 1.05 2.92 -2.00
CA THR A 566 0.74 4.05 -1.12
C THR A 566 1.99 4.53 -0.35
N GLN A 567 2.87 3.61 0.06
CA GLN A 567 4.14 3.99 0.68
C GLN A 567 5.02 4.81 -0.27
N ALA A 568 5.11 4.38 -1.54
CA ALA A 568 5.83 5.14 -2.56
C ALA A 568 5.21 6.55 -2.78
N LYS A 569 3.88 6.67 -2.83
CA LYS A 569 3.19 7.98 -2.94
C LYS A 569 3.55 8.92 -1.79
N ARG A 570 3.62 8.40 -0.56
CA ARG A 570 3.74 9.21 0.68
C ARG A 570 5.18 9.51 1.09
N ARG A 571 6.15 8.69 0.70
CA ARG A 571 7.56 8.83 1.11
C ARG A 571 8.50 9.22 -0.02
N VAL A 572 8.10 9.09 -1.28
CA VAL A 572 8.96 9.44 -2.44
C VAL A 572 8.19 10.16 -3.54
N HIS A 573 7.07 10.83 -3.18
CA HIS A 573 6.23 11.66 -4.06
C HIS A 573 5.97 11.03 -5.44
N ALA A 574 5.76 9.71 -5.45
CA ALA A 574 5.62 8.94 -6.68
C ALA A 574 4.30 9.25 -7.41
N THR A 575 4.40 9.44 -8.72
CA THR A 575 3.27 9.32 -9.65
C THR A 575 3.12 7.84 -10.01
N LEU A 576 2.20 7.14 -9.36
CA LEU A 576 1.93 5.75 -9.73
C LEU A 576 1.24 5.70 -11.10
N VAL A 577 1.58 4.67 -11.87
CA VAL A 577 0.83 4.25 -13.05
C VAL A 577 0.54 2.78 -12.85
N ASP A 578 -0.62 2.47 -12.30
CA ASP A 578 -0.92 1.09 -11.94
C ASP A 578 -0.97 0.18 -13.16
N HIS A 579 -0.66 -1.10 -12.98
CA HIS A 579 -0.68 -2.08 -14.04
C HIS A 579 -1.48 -3.32 -13.65
N LEU A 580 -1.94 -4.03 -14.67
CA LEU A 580 -2.80 -5.20 -14.53
C LEU A 580 -2.09 -6.33 -13.78
N VAL A 581 -2.90 -7.15 -13.13
CA VAL A 581 -2.50 -8.45 -12.59
C VAL A 581 -2.02 -9.38 -13.72
N PRO A 582 -1.14 -10.35 -13.42
CA PRO A 582 -0.76 -11.36 -14.42
C PRO A 582 -1.96 -12.12 -14.96
N PRO A 583 -1.85 -12.71 -16.18
CA PRO A 583 -2.90 -13.57 -16.70
C PRO A 583 -3.16 -14.73 -15.72
N MET A 584 -4.43 -15.00 -15.43
CA MET A 584 -4.86 -16.04 -14.49
C MET A 584 -5.47 -17.21 -15.25
N ALA A 585 -5.31 -18.42 -14.73
CA ALA A 585 -6.02 -19.60 -15.20
C ALA A 585 -6.30 -20.58 -14.06
N ARG A 586 -7.26 -21.49 -14.29
CA ARG A 586 -7.50 -22.65 -13.44
C ARG A 586 -6.24 -23.55 -13.39
N ALA A 587 -5.89 -24.07 -12.22
CA ALA A 587 -4.70 -24.92 -12.05
C ALA A 587 -4.77 -26.24 -12.83
N ASP A 588 -5.98 -26.81 -12.95
CA ASP A 588 -6.25 -28.12 -13.55
C ASP A 588 -5.52 -29.28 -12.82
N SER A 589 -5.74 -30.52 -13.25
CA SER A 589 -5.08 -31.69 -12.70
C SER A 589 -4.08 -32.30 -13.68
N TYR A 590 -3.03 -32.93 -13.15
CA TYR A 590 -1.94 -33.49 -13.92
C TYR A 590 -1.34 -34.73 -13.22
N GLY A 591 -0.54 -35.50 -13.95
CA GLY A 591 0.21 -36.64 -13.39
C GLY A 591 -0.66 -37.60 -12.57
N ASP A 592 -0.20 -37.92 -11.37
CA ASP A 592 -0.91 -38.83 -10.47
C ASP A 592 -2.21 -38.25 -9.88
N ILE A 593 -2.36 -36.92 -9.82
CA ILE A 593 -3.61 -36.27 -9.40
C ILE A 593 -4.72 -36.57 -10.41
N ALA A 594 -4.43 -36.42 -11.71
CA ALA A 594 -5.38 -36.77 -12.77
C ALA A 594 -5.69 -38.28 -12.82
N ARG A 595 -4.71 -39.13 -12.50
CA ARG A 595 -4.94 -40.59 -12.37
C ARG A 595 -5.83 -40.91 -11.17
N LEU A 596 -5.68 -40.17 -10.07
CA LEU A 596 -6.51 -40.35 -8.89
C LEU A 596 -7.97 -39.99 -9.18
N GLU A 597 -8.23 -38.89 -9.89
CA GLU A 597 -9.58 -38.55 -10.35
C GLU A 597 -10.24 -39.70 -11.13
N GLN A 598 -9.51 -40.32 -12.06
CA GLN A 598 -10.03 -41.47 -12.83
C GLN A 598 -10.39 -42.65 -11.94
N LEU A 599 -9.57 -42.93 -10.90
CA LEU A 599 -9.86 -43.99 -9.94
C LEU A 599 -11.08 -43.67 -9.06
N LEU A 600 -11.32 -42.40 -8.73
CA LEU A 600 -12.51 -41.99 -7.99
C LEU A 600 -13.78 -42.13 -8.83
N ASP A 601 -13.71 -41.78 -10.12
CA ASP A 601 -14.81 -42.01 -11.06
C ASP A 601 -15.12 -43.51 -11.22
N GLU A 602 -14.08 -44.34 -11.34
CA GLU A 602 -14.23 -45.80 -11.38
C GLU A 602 -14.80 -46.34 -10.05
N HIS A 603 -14.38 -45.80 -8.90
CA HIS A 603 -14.95 -46.15 -7.60
C HIS A 603 -16.44 -45.87 -7.54
N ALA A 604 -16.88 -44.69 -7.97
CA ALA A 604 -18.30 -44.32 -8.00
C ALA A 604 -19.12 -45.25 -8.92
N GLN A 605 -18.58 -45.61 -10.10
CA GLN A 605 -19.23 -46.56 -11.02
C GLN A 605 -19.32 -47.96 -10.41
N ILE A 606 -18.24 -48.45 -9.79
CA ILE A 606 -18.21 -49.77 -9.14
C ILE A 606 -19.17 -49.81 -7.95
N ALA A 607 -19.24 -48.75 -7.15
CA ALA A 607 -20.17 -48.65 -6.03
C ALA A 607 -21.64 -48.82 -6.48
N ALA A 608 -21.99 -48.27 -7.65
CA ALA A 608 -23.33 -48.37 -8.21
C ALA A 608 -23.61 -49.71 -8.93
N MET A 609 -22.61 -50.30 -9.59
CA MET A 609 -22.82 -51.42 -10.52
C MET A 609 -22.33 -52.78 -10.02
N ASP A 610 -21.24 -52.84 -9.26
CA ASP A 610 -20.60 -54.09 -8.81
C ASP A 610 -19.90 -53.94 -7.45
N PRO A 611 -20.65 -53.78 -6.34
CA PRO A 611 -20.09 -53.49 -5.02
C PRO A 611 -19.08 -54.53 -4.52
N ALA A 612 -19.12 -55.77 -5.04
CA ALA A 612 -18.18 -56.82 -4.69
C ALA A 612 -16.72 -56.50 -5.09
N LYS A 613 -16.52 -55.54 -6.00
CA LYS A 613 -15.19 -55.07 -6.44
C LYS A 613 -14.66 -53.86 -5.66
N LEU A 614 -15.47 -53.24 -4.78
CA LEU A 614 -15.05 -52.06 -4.01
C LEU A 614 -13.72 -52.24 -3.27
N PRO A 615 -13.45 -53.37 -2.59
CA PRO A 615 -12.16 -53.54 -1.90
C PRO A 615 -10.93 -53.46 -2.82
N ALA A 616 -11.07 -53.87 -4.08
CA ALA A 616 -9.98 -53.84 -5.05
C ALA A 616 -9.68 -52.42 -5.56
N ILE A 617 -10.71 -51.63 -5.86
CA ILE A 617 -10.54 -50.23 -6.29
C ILE A 617 -10.06 -49.35 -5.13
N ARG A 618 -10.55 -49.57 -3.90
CA ARG A 618 -10.06 -48.90 -2.69
C ARG A 618 -8.58 -49.16 -2.43
N ALA A 619 -8.13 -50.41 -2.64
CA ALA A 619 -6.71 -50.75 -2.55
C ALA A 619 -5.85 -50.04 -3.62
N GLN A 620 -6.36 -49.90 -4.84
CA GLN A 620 -5.67 -49.15 -5.90
C GLN A 620 -5.58 -47.66 -5.60
N ILE A 621 -6.69 -47.04 -5.15
CA ILE A 621 -6.74 -45.65 -4.70
C ILE A 621 -5.71 -45.42 -3.60
N TRP A 622 -5.72 -46.25 -2.55
CA TRP A 622 -4.76 -46.14 -1.46
C TRP A 622 -3.30 -46.31 -1.92
N THR A 623 -3.04 -47.27 -2.81
CA THR A 623 -1.69 -47.47 -3.37
C THR A 623 -1.21 -46.23 -4.12
N LEU A 624 -2.08 -45.57 -4.89
CA LEU A 624 -1.74 -44.35 -5.61
C LEU A 624 -1.51 -43.18 -4.65
N ILE A 625 -2.35 -43.03 -3.61
CA ILE A 625 -2.20 -42.00 -2.57
C ILE A 625 -0.81 -42.10 -1.92
N GLN A 626 -0.41 -43.30 -1.49
CA GLN A 626 0.91 -43.51 -0.87
C GLN A 626 2.07 -43.30 -1.85
N ALA A 627 1.91 -43.69 -3.11
CA ALA A 627 2.92 -43.48 -4.13
C ALA A 627 3.11 -41.99 -4.47
N ALA A 628 2.01 -41.23 -4.52
CA ALA A 628 2.00 -39.80 -4.81
C ALA A 628 2.23 -38.91 -3.57
N LYS A 629 2.42 -39.52 -2.39
CA LYS A 629 2.60 -38.86 -1.09
C LYS A 629 1.40 -38.05 -0.61
N LEU A 630 0.21 -38.33 -1.14
CA LEU A 630 -1.04 -37.66 -0.79
C LEU A 630 -1.54 -37.98 0.62
N ASP A 631 -1.05 -39.07 1.21
CA ASP A 631 -1.24 -39.38 2.62
C ASP A 631 -0.66 -38.29 3.54
N HIS A 632 0.43 -37.63 3.13
CA HIS A 632 0.98 -36.47 3.83
C HIS A 632 0.09 -35.25 3.68
N ASP A 633 -0.34 -34.91 2.46
CA ASP A 633 -1.19 -33.74 2.19
C ASP A 633 -2.53 -33.79 2.93
N LEU A 634 -3.08 -35.00 3.09
CA LEU A 634 -4.36 -35.23 3.75
C LEU A 634 -4.21 -35.48 5.26
N GLY A 635 -2.98 -35.55 5.78
CA GLY A 635 -2.72 -35.77 7.21
C GLY A 635 -3.11 -37.15 7.73
N ILE A 636 -2.94 -38.22 6.94
CA ILE A 636 -3.44 -39.57 7.27
C ILE A 636 -2.28 -40.55 7.45
N GLU A 637 -2.14 -41.11 8.65
CA GLU A 637 -1.03 -42.03 9.00
C GLU A 637 -1.20 -43.47 8.47
N GLY A 638 -2.40 -43.86 8.06
CA GLY A 638 -2.69 -45.22 7.61
C GLY A 638 -4.01 -45.37 6.88
N ARG A 639 -4.19 -46.48 6.18
CA ARG A 639 -5.40 -46.73 5.39
C ARG A 639 -6.63 -46.74 6.31
N PRO A 640 -7.68 -45.94 6.01
CA PRO A 640 -8.94 -46.03 6.73
C PRO A 640 -9.56 -47.44 6.65
N GLU A 641 -10.33 -47.81 7.68
CA GLU A 641 -11.12 -49.04 7.63
C GLU A 641 -12.17 -48.98 6.51
N ASP A 642 -12.57 -50.14 5.98
CA ASP A 642 -13.47 -50.20 4.83
C ASP A 642 -14.85 -49.53 5.09
N GLU A 643 -15.30 -49.44 6.34
CA GLU A 643 -16.53 -48.73 6.72
C GLU A 643 -16.37 -47.20 6.69
N GLY A 644 -15.18 -46.67 6.95
CA GLY A 644 -14.86 -45.23 6.90
C GLY A 644 -14.19 -44.76 5.60
N PHE A 645 -13.92 -45.67 4.67
CA PHE A 645 -13.22 -45.35 3.43
C PHE A 645 -14.06 -44.47 2.50
N ASP A 646 -15.38 -44.61 2.50
CA ASP A 646 -16.26 -43.78 1.66
C ASP A 646 -16.29 -42.32 2.14
N ASP A 647 -16.30 -42.08 3.46
CA ASP A 647 -16.17 -40.72 4.04
C ASP A 647 -14.80 -40.11 3.70
N PHE A 648 -13.75 -40.93 3.74
CA PHE A 648 -12.42 -40.52 3.29
C PHE A 648 -12.40 -40.13 1.80
N ILE A 649 -13.08 -40.88 0.93
CA ILE A 649 -13.22 -40.52 -0.49
C ILE A 649 -13.91 -39.17 -0.66
N MET A 650 -14.91 -38.84 0.16
CA MET A 650 -15.57 -37.53 0.10
C MET A 650 -14.61 -36.39 0.48
N HIS A 651 -13.80 -36.57 1.52
CA HIS A 651 -12.76 -35.60 1.88
C HIS A 651 -11.73 -35.42 0.77
N LEU A 652 -11.27 -36.54 0.19
CA LEU A 652 -10.33 -36.56 -0.91
C LEU A 652 -10.88 -35.87 -2.17
N ASP A 653 -12.14 -36.10 -2.54
CA ASP A 653 -12.77 -35.44 -3.69
C ASP A 653 -12.87 -33.92 -3.49
N GLY A 654 -13.20 -33.47 -2.27
CA GLY A 654 -13.19 -32.05 -1.90
C GLY A 654 -11.80 -31.42 -2.06
N TRP A 655 -10.76 -32.07 -1.53
CA TRP A 655 -9.38 -31.59 -1.65
C TRP A 655 -8.92 -31.52 -3.13
N LEU A 656 -9.20 -32.57 -3.92
CA LEU A 656 -8.90 -32.60 -5.35
C LEU A 656 -9.64 -31.51 -6.14
N CYS A 657 -10.90 -31.28 -5.80
CA CYS A 657 -11.70 -30.19 -6.39
C CYS A 657 -11.02 -28.84 -6.17
N GLU A 658 -10.57 -28.55 -4.94
CA GLU A 658 -9.95 -27.28 -4.59
C GLU A 658 -8.60 -27.03 -5.26
N ILE A 659 -7.71 -28.03 -5.28
CA ILE A 659 -6.39 -27.86 -5.93
C ILE A 659 -6.52 -27.73 -7.45
N LYS A 660 -7.52 -28.40 -8.05
CA LYS A 660 -7.80 -28.32 -9.47
C LYS A 660 -8.45 -26.99 -9.83
N ASP A 661 -9.36 -26.51 -8.99
CA ASP A 661 -10.16 -25.31 -9.26
C ASP A 661 -9.52 -24.00 -8.88
N VAL A 662 -8.49 -23.98 -8.02
CA VAL A 662 -7.81 -22.74 -7.65
C VAL A 662 -7.27 -21.99 -8.87
N GLN A 663 -7.38 -20.67 -8.85
CA GLN A 663 -6.79 -19.79 -9.86
C GLN A 663 -5.31 -19.59 -9.54
N ILE A 664 -4.46 -19.81 -10.53
CA ILE A 664 -3.02 -19.58 -10.49
C ILE A 664 -2.64 -18.65 -11.63
N ARG A 665 -1.44 -18.09 -11.56
CA ARG A 665 -0.87 -17.31 -12.64
C ARG A 665 -0.50 -18.20 -13.82
N ASP A 666 -0.90 -17.81 -15.02
CA ASP A 666 -0.56 -18.43 -16.30
C ASP A 666 0.38 -17.54 -17.13
N GLY A 667 1.31 -16.89 -16.43
CA GLY A 667 2.33 -16.01 -17.02
C GLY A 667 2.60 -14.80 -16.14
N LEU A 668 3.27 -13.80 -16.73
CA LEU A 668 3.54 -12.50 -16.13
C LEU A 668 2.92 -11.40 -16.99
N HIS A 669 2.56 -10.29 -16.36
CA HIS A 669 2.08 -9.11 -17.07
C HIS A 669 3.23 -8.40 -17.81
N VAL A 670 2.96 -7.84 -18.98
CA VAL A 670 3.90 -6.94 -19.69
C VAL A 670 3.21 -5.58 -19.81
N LEU A 671 3.87 -4.51 -19.36
CA LEU A 671 3.28 -3.17 -19.30
C LEU A 671 2.69 -2.72 -20.64
N GLY A 672 1.41 -2.30 -20.64
CA GLY A 672 0.63 -1.95 -21.83
C GLY A 672 0.06 -3.14 -22.62
N GLY A 673 0.34 -4.38 -22.18
CA GLY A 673 -0.09 -5.61 -22.82
C GLY A 673 -1.48 -6.06 -22.37
N ALA A 674 -2.53 -5.49 -22.96
CA ALA A 674 -3.89 -5.94 -22.71
C ALA A 674 -4.08 -7.44 -23.06
N PRO A 675 -4.72 -8.24 -22.20
CA PRO A 675 -4.92 -9.66 -22.48
C PRO A 675 -5.86 -9.86 -23.68
N THR A 676 -5.56 -10.84 -24.53
CA THR A 676 -6.35 -11.19 -25.72
C THR A 676 -6.51 -12.71 -25.86
N GLY A 677 -7.54 -13.14 -26.59
CA GLY A 677 -7.77 -14.57 -26.89
C GLY A 677 -7.86 -15.42 -25.62
N PRO A 678 -7.18 -16.58 -25.53
CA PRO A 678 -7.25 -17.47 -24.38
C PRO A 678 -6.92 -16.80 -23.03
N ALA A 679 -5.96 -15.87 -23.00
CA ALA A 679 -5.57 -15.17 -21.77
C ALA A 679 -6.71 -14.26 -21.27
N ARG A 680 -7.40 -13.56 -22.19
CA ARG A 680 -8.57 -12.74 -21.84
C ARG A 680 -9.73 -13.59 -21.36
N VAL A 681 -10.02 -14.69 -22.07
CA VAL A 681 -11.07 -15.65 -21.67
C VAL A 681 -10.83 -16.17 -20.25
N ASN A 682 -9.61 -16.62 -19.95
CA ASN A 682 -9.28 -17.16 -18.64
C ASN A 682 -9.36 -16.08 -17.54
N LEU A 683 -8.86 -14.87 -17.80
CA LEU A 683 -8.92 -13.78 -16.82
C LEU A 683 -10.36 -13.32 -16.57
N VAL A 684 -11.19 -13.20 -17.60
CA VAL A 684 -12.61 -12.86 -17.43
C VAL A 684 -13.34 -13.96 -16.66
N LEU A 685 -13.08 -15.25 -16.93
CA LEU A 685 -13.62 -16.35 -16.12
C LEU A 685 -13.23 -16.22 -14.64
N ALA A 686 -11.97 -15.89 -14.36
CA ALA A 686 -11.48 -15.70 -13.00
C ALA A 686 -12.18 -14.53 -12.29
N ILE A 687 -12.34 -13.39 -12.96
CA ILE A 687 -13.05 -12.20 -12.43
C ILE A 687 -14.52 -12.52 -12.15
N LEU A 688 -15.21 -13.15 -13.11
CA LEU A 688 -16.65 -13.44 -13.02
C LEU A 688 -16.98 -14.57 -12.05
N ARG A 689 -15.97 -15.27 -11.48
CA ARG A 689 -16.20 -16.32 -10.49
C ARG A 689 -16.66 -15.75 -9.14
N ALA A 690 -16.15 -14.59 -8.75
CA ALA A 690 -16.55 -13.91 -7.53
C ALA A 690 -17.93 -13.23 -7.69
N ARG A 691 -18.63 -12.99 -6.57
CA ARG A 691 -19.78 -12.09 -6.54
C ARG A 691 -19.30 -10.67 -6.81
N GLN A 692 -19.99 -9.97 -7.71
CA GLN A 692 -19.58 -8.62 -8.11
C GLN A 692 -20.25 -7.60 -7.20
N ILE A 693 -19.44 -6.77 -6.52
CA ILE A 693 -19.92 -5.62 -5.76
C ILE A 693 -19.72 -4.39 -6.64
N TRP A 694 -20.83 -3.78 -7.07
CA TRP A 694 -20.80 -2.65 -8.01
C TRP A 694 -21.63 -1.47 -7.51
N GLY A 695 -21.03 -0.27 -7.55
CA GLY A 695 -21.70 0.97 -7.15
C GLY A 695 -22.20 0.95 -5.69
N GLY A 696 -21.56 0.17 -4.82
CA GLY A 696 -21.92 0.00 -3.40
C GLY A 696 -23.34 -0.53 -3.12
N THR A 697 -24.12 -0.92 -4.13
CA THR A 697 -25.56 -1.22 -4.00
C THR A 697 -26.03 -2.41 -4.84
N ALA A 698 -25.38 -2.70 -5.97
CA ALA A 698 -25.70 -3.84 -6.81
C ALA A 698 -24.78 -5.02 -6.48
N SER A 699 -25.38 -6.19 -6.24
CA SER A 699 -24.67 -7.46 -6.11
C SER A 699 -25.11 -8.38 -7.24
N LEU A 700 -24.21 -8.69 -8.16
CA LEU A 700 -24.42 -9.78 -9.13
C LEU A 700 -23.79 -11.07 -8.58
N PRO A 701 -24.44 -12.23 -8.74
CA PRO A 701 -23.84 -13.51 -8.37
C PRO A 701 -22.60 -13.78 -9.25
N GLY A 702 -21.73 -14.67 -8.79
CA GLY A 702 -20.68 -15.20 -9.66
C GLY A 702 -21.30 -15.99 -10.83
N LEU A 703 -20.61 -16.07 -11.97
CA LEU A 703 -21.09 -16.76 -13.17
C LEU A 703 -21.44 -18.23 -12.88
N ARG A 704 -20.66 -18.91 -12.04
CA ARG A 704 -20.93 -20.30 -11.66
C ARG A 704 -22.11 -20.44 -10.70
N GLU A 705 -22.26 -19.50 -9.77
CA GLU A 705 -23.45 -19.42 -8.90
C GLU A 705 -24.72 -19.19 -9.74
N ALA A 706 -24.65 -18.30 -10.73
CA ALA A 706 -25.75 -18.04 -11.67
C ALA A 706 -26.11 -19.28 -12.53
N LEU A 707 -25.13 -20.16 -12.76
CA LEU A 707 -25.32 -21.47 -13.42
C LEU A 707 -25.82 -22.56 -12.45
N GLY A 708 -25.96 -22.28 -11.16
CA GLY A 708 -26.53 -23.16 -10.15
C GLY A 708 -25.52 -23.88 -9.26
N LEU A 709 -24.23 -23.53 -9.31
CA LEU A 709 -23.22 -24.11 -8.42
C LEU A 709 -23.31 -23.51 -7.02
N ASP A 710 -23.51 -24.36 -6.01
CA ASP A 710 -23.23 -23.99 -4.62
C ASP A 710 -21.73 -24.14 -4.36
N GLU A 711 -21.04 -23.01 -4.40
CA GLU A 711 -19.59 -22.95 -4.23
C GLU A 711 -19.09 -23.40 -2.84
N SER A 712 -19.98 -23.44 -1.84
CA SER A 712 -19.65 -23.91 -0.49
C SER A 712 -19.68 -25.43 -0.36
N ALA A 713 -20.39 -26.11 -1.26
CA ALA A 713 -20.63 -27.55 -1.25
C ALA A 713 -20.26 -28.23 -2.58
N ALA A 714 -19.49 -27.56 -3.43
CA ALA A 714 -19.17 -28.02 -4.78
C ALA A 714 -18.35 -29.33 -4.76
N THR A 715 -18.86 -30.36 -5.44
CA THR A 715 -18.09 -31.58 -5.73
C THR A 715 -17.19 -31.38 -6.95
N ARG A 716 -16.19 -32.25 -7.14
CA ARG A 716 -15.31 -32.16 -8.32
C ARG A 716 -16.09 -32.24 -9.63
N THR A 717 -17.03 -33.18 -9.74
CA THR A 717 -17.84 -33.38 -10.94
C THR A 717 -18.79 -32.22 -11.23
N ASP A 718 -19.39 -31.63 -10.20
CA ASP A 718 -20.31 -30.50 -10.38
C ASP A 718 -19.53 -29.23 -10.78
N ALA A 719 -18.39 -28.98 -10.11
CA ALA A 719 -17.52 -27.85 -10.42
C ALA A 719 -16.98 -27.93 -11.86
N ASP A 720 -16.54 -29.09 -12.33
CA ASP A 720 -16.06 -29.27 -13.71
C ASP A 720 -17.15 -29.04 -14.76
N ALA A 721 -18.34 -29.59 -14.54
CA ALA A 721 -19.45 -29.43 -15.47
C ALA A 721 -19.87 -27.96 -15.59
N VAL A 722 -19.95 -27.25 -14.47
CA VAL A 722 -20.30 -25.82 -14.47
C VAL A 722 -19.17 -24.95 -15.03
N GLU A 723 -17.91 -25.28 -14.75
CA GLU A 723 -16.75 -24.57 -15.31
C GLU A 723 -16.68 -24.73 -16.84
N GLU A 724 -16.93 -25.93 -17.37
CA GLU A 724 -16.98 -26.16 -18.83
C GLU A 724 -18.10 -25.32 -19.48
N GLN A 725 -19.27 -25.26 -18.84
CA GLN A 725 -20.38 -24.43 -19.30
C GLN A 725 -20.05 -22.93 -19.23
N ALA A 726 -19.46 -22.46 -18.13
CA ALA A 726 -19.02 -21.08 -17.95
C ALA A 726 -17.98 -20.69 -19.01
N ARG A 727 -16.98 -21.55 -19.25
CA ARG A 727 -15.96 -21.35 -20.29
C ARG A 727 -16.58 -21.29 -21.69
N ALA A 728 -17.52 -22.17 -22.01
CA ALA A 728 -18.19 -22.15 -23.31
C ALA A 728 -18.96 -20.83 -23.53
N LEU A 729 -19.60 -20.30 -22.48
CA LEU A 729 -20.30 -19.01 -22.52
C LEU A 729 -19.35 -17.83 -22.73
N VAL A 730 -18.25 -17.78 -21.96
CA VAL A 730 -17.24 -16.71 -22.09
C VAL A 730 -16.53 -16.79 -23.45
N GLN A 731 -16.20 -17.99 -23.93
CA GLN A 731 -15.63 -18.18 -25.26
C GLN A 731 -16.59 -17.73 -26.36
N ALA A 732 -17.89 -18.04 -26.25
CA ALA A 732 -18.88 -17.57 -27.21
C ALA A 732 -19.01 -16.03 -27.23
N MET A 733 -18.85 -15.37 -26.07
CA MET A 733 -18.79 -13.91 -26.00
C MET A 733 -17.50 -13.36 -26.60
N GLU A 734 -16.35 -13.99 -26.37
CA GLU A 734 -15.07 -13.66 -27.01
C GLU A 734 -15.15 -13.76 -28.53
N ASP A 735 -15.71 -14.86 -29.06
CA ASP A 735 -15.90 -15.09 -30.50
C ASP A 735 -16.89 -14.09 -31.13
N ALA A 736 -17.76 -13.50 -30.32
CA ALA A 736 -18.72 -12.46 -30.70
C ALA A 736 -18.18 -11.04 -30.46
N ASP A 737 -16.86 -10.88 -30.24
CA ASP A 737 -16.19 -9.61 -29.95
C ASP A 737 -16.81 -8.87 -28.75
N TRP A 738 -17.33 -9.60 -27.77
CA TRP A 738 -18.01 -9.06 -26.59
C TRP A 738 -19.16 -8.11 -26.91
N ASN A 739 -19.83 -8.27 -28.07
CA ASN A 739 -20.97 -7.44 -28.42
C ASN A 739 -22.19 -7.79 -27.54
N PRO A 740 -22.74 -6.86 -26.73
CA PRO A 740 -23.89 -7.17 -25.85
C PRO A 740 -25.14 -7.65 -26.61
N SER A 741 -25.28 -7.29 -27.89
CA SER A 741 -26.40 -7.77 -28.72
C SER A 741 -26.31 -9.26 -29.06
N ALA A 742 -25.14 -9.89 -28.92
CA ALA A 742 -24.95 -11.32 -29.11
C ALA A 742 -25.77 -12.14 -28.09
N LEU A 743 -25.99 -11.60 -26.88
CA LEU A 743 -26.87 -12.20 -25.87
C LEU A 743 -28.35 -12.26 -26.31
N GLN A 744 -28.74 -11.45 -27.30
CA GLN A 744 -30.07 -11.41 -27.89
C GLN A 744 -30.15 -12.12 -29.26
N ALA A 745 -29.01 -12.56 -29.80
CA ALA A 745 -28.93 -13.20 -31.10
C ALA A 745 -29.17 -14.71 -30.99
N PRO A 746 -29.81 -15.35 -32.00
CA PRO A 746 -29.91 -16.80 -32.07
C PRO A 746 -28.58 -17.41 -32.52
N ALA A 747 -27.52 -17.26 -31.71
CA ALA A 747 -26.27 -18.00 -31.88
C ALA A 747 -26.34 -19.28 -31.04
N ALA A 748 -26.04 -20.42 -31.66
CA ALA A 748 -26.01 -21.72 -31.01
C ALA A 748 -24.66 -21.89 -30.29
N ILE A 749 -24.68 -22.12 -28.98
CA ILE A 749 -23.52 -22.63 -28.26
C ILE A 749 -23.47 -24.14 -28.50
N GLU A 750 -22.38 -24.66 -29.08
CA GLU A 750 -22.14 -26.10 -29.14
C GLU A 750 -21.80 -26.60 -27.72
N GLN A 751 -22.80 -27.12 -27.00
CA GLN A 751 -22.58 -27.78 -25.71
C GLN A 751 -22.13 -29.23 -25.93
N ARG A 752 -21.00 -29.61 -25.31
CA ARG A 752 -20.65 -31.01 -25.09
C ARG A 752 -21.08 -31.39 -23.67
N GLY A 753 -21.94 -32.40 -23.55
CA GLY A 753 -22.19 -33.04 -22.26
C GLY A 753 -21.19 -34.19 -22.04
N PRO A 754 -20.77 -34.47 -20.79
CA PRO A 754 -19.93 -35.62 -20.50
C PRO A 754 -20.63 -36.93 -20.92
N GLY A 755 -19.95 -37.72 -21.77
CA GLY A 755 -20.42 -39.04 -22.20
C GLY A 755 -21.39 -39.09 -23.40
N GLN A 756 -21.64 -37.99 -24.12
CA GLN A 756 -22.51 -38.01 -25.32
C GLN A 756 -21.76 -38.37 -26.61
N SER A 757 -22.33 -39.26 -27.43
CA SER A 757 -21.81 -39.63 -28.76
C SER A 757 -21.79 -38.43 -29.73
N PRO A 758 -20.92 -38.42 -30.76
CA PRO A 758 -20.70 -37.29 -31.68
C PRO A 758 -21.93 -36.76 -32.46
N GLU A 759 -23.10 -37.39 -32.32
CA GLU A 759 -24.30 -37.14 -33.13
C GLU A 759 -25.43 -36.41 -32.37
N ARG A 760 -25.23 -35.97 -31.12
CA ARG A 760 -26.23 -35.18 -30.36
C ARG A 760 -25.60 -33.96 -29.69
N THR A 761 -25.49 -32.87 -30.43
CA THR A 761 -25.26 -31.52 -29.88
C THR A 761 -26.62 -30.91 -29.53
N SER A 762 -26.83 -30.48 -28.27
CA SER A 762 -27.94 -29.57 -27.96
C SER A 762 -27.46 -28.14 -28.09
N SER A 763 -28.02 -27.39 -29.02
CA SER A 763 -27.79 -25.95 -29.11
C SER A 763 -28.67 -25.23 -28.09
N THR A 764 -28.10 -24.72 -27.01
CA THR A 764 -28.76 -23.66 -26.24
C THR A 764 -28.46 -22.35 -26.98
N LEU A 765 -29.52 -21.65 -27.36
CA LEU A 765 -29.42 -20.34 -27.99
C LEU A 765 -29.16 -19.31 -26.88
N LEU A 766 -28.24 -18.36 -27.08
CA LEU A 766 -27.89 -17.32 -26.09
C LEU A 766 -29.13 -16.56 -25.53
N HIS A 767 -30.23 -16.47 -26.29
CA HIS A 767 -31.48 -15.86 -25.84
C HIS A 767 -32.28 -16.66 -24.78
N ASP A 768 -31.95 -17.93 -24.53
CA ASP A 768 -32.61 -18.80 -23.56
C ASP A 768 -31.84 -18.89 -22.22
N LEU A 769 -30.82 -18.05 -22.02
CA LEU A 769 -30.03 -18.05 -20.80
C LEU A 769 -30.85 -17.65 -19.57
N PRO A 770 -30.56 -18.22 -18.39
CA PRO A 770 -31.12 -17.73 -17.13
C PRO A 770 -30.87 -16.22 -16.98
N PRO A 771 -31.82 -15.44 -16.41
CA PRO A 771 -31.69 -13.98 -16.29
C PRO A 771 -30.38 -13.54 -15.62
N ASP A 772 -29.94 -14.25 -14.58
CA ASP A 772 -28.71 -13.92 -13.85
C ASP A 772 -27.45 -14.20 -14.69
N VAL A 773 -27.46 -15.26 -15.50
CA VAL A 773 -26.36 -15.58 -16.43
C VAL A 773 -26.28 -14.54 -17.55
N ALA A 774 -27.42 -14.12 -18.09
CA ALA A 774 -27.45 -13.04 -19.08
C ALA A 774 -26.97 -11.70 -18.48
N ALA A 775 -27.35 -11.39 -17.24
CA ALA A 775 -26.95 -10.17 -16.54
C ALA A 775 -25.43 -10.12 -16.28
N ILE A 776 -24.83 -11.21 -15.81
CA ILE A 776 -23.38 -11.23 -15.53
C ILE A 776 -22.55 -11.18 -16.82
N LEU A 777 -23.01 -11.78 -17.93
CA LEU A 777 -22.34 -11.67 -19.23
C LEU A 777 -22.51 -10.29 -19.87
N ASP A 778 -23.68 -9.64 -19.71
CA ASP A 778 -23.89 -8.25 -20.14
C ASP A 778 -23.00 -7.28 -19.33
N PHE A 779 -22.90 -7.49 -18.01
CA PHE A 779 -21.95 -6.77 -17.16
C PHE A 779 -20.50 -6.98 -17.62
N ALA A 780 -20.10 -8.21 -17.94
CA ALA A 780 -18.77 -8.50 -18.44
C ALA A 780 -18.47 -7.76 -19.77
N ALA A 781 -19.44 -7.73 -20.68
CA ALA A 781 -19.33 -7.05 -21.97
C ALA A 781 -19.29 -5.52 -21.87
N ARG A 782 -19.98 -4.93 -20.88
CA ARG A 782 -20.08 -3.47 -20.70
C ARG A 782 -19.00 -2.89 -19.80
N GLU A 783 -18.61 -3.61 -18.76
CA GLU A 783 -17.71 -3.11 -17.73
C GLU A 783 -16.37 -3.83 -17.76
N VAL A 784 -16.34 -5.15 -17.61
CA VAL A 784 -15.08 -5.90 -17.42
C VAL A 784 -14.17 -5.80 -18.65
N VAL A 785 -14.67 -6.17 -19.82
CA VAL A 785 -13.84 -6.27 -21.04
C VAL A 785 -13.38 -4.89 -21.56
N PRO A 786 -14.22 -3.85 -21.61
CA PRO A 786 -13.76 -2.51 -21.97
C PRO A 786 -12.70 -1.97 -21.00
N ARG A 787 -12.85 -2.20 -19.70
CA ARG A 787 -11.85 -1.78 -18.70
C ARG A 787 -10.55 -2.59 -18.81
N LEU A 788 -10.62 -3.89 -19.09
CA LEU A 788 -9.42 -4.70 -19.41
C LEU A 788 -8.73 -4.22 -20.70
N ALA A 789 -9.49 -3.77 -21.71
CA ALA A 789 -8.90 -3.21 -22.92
C ALA A 789 -8.13 -1.90 -22.64
N GLY A 790 -8.56 -1.12 -21.63
CA GLY A 790 -7.87 0.08 -21.15
C GLY A 790 -6.48 -0.17 -20.54
N THR A 791 -6.05 -1.43 -20.37
CA THR A 791 -4.67 -1.79 -19.94
C THR A 791 -3.60 -1.16 -20.85
N THR A 792 -3.93 -0.80 -22.10
CA THR A 792 -3.00 -0.07 -22.98
C THR A 792 -2.60 1.30 -22.44
N ASP A 793 -3.46 1.90 -21.61
CA ASP A 793 -3.26 3.22 -21.03
C ASP A 793 -2.09 3.25 -20.04
N GLU A 794 -1.61 2.09 -19.59
CA GLU A 794 -0.40 1.96 -18.76
C GLU A 794 0.82 2.63 -19.40
N LEU A 795 1.08 2.39 -20.68
CA LEU A 795 2.18 3.03 -21.40
C LEU A 795 1.87 4.49 -21.73
N ASP A 796 0.62 4.79 -22.09
CA ASP A 796 0.19 6.15 -22.43
C ASP A 796 0.35 7.09 -21.23
N HIS A 797 -0.10 6.68 -20.04
CA HIS A 797 -0.01 7.48 -18.83
C HIS A 797 1.42 7.52 -18.25
N CYS A 798 2.26 6.51 -18.46
CA CYS A 798 3.70 6.62 -18.17
C CYS A 798 4.34 7.75 -18.98
N VAL A 799 4.09 7.78 -20.30
CA VAL A 799 4.59 8.85 -21.17
C VAL A 799 3.97 10.20 -20.80
N HIS A 800 2.68 10.23 -20.50
CA HIS A 800 1.96 11.44 -20.10
C HIS A 800 2.54 12.05 -18.83
N ALA A 801 2.82 11.25 -17.82
CA ALA A 801 3.49 11.69 -16.59
C ALA A 801 4.88 12.30 -16.89
N LEU A 802 5.67 11.67 -17.76
CA LEU A 802 6.98 12.18 -18.22
C LEU A 802 6.88 13.45 -19.08
N ASN A 803 5.68 13.77 -19.58
CA ASN A 803 5.36 15.02 -20.26
C ASN A 803 4.78 16.09 -19.31
N GLY A 804 4.78 15.84 -18.00
CA GLY A 804 4.20 16.75 -17.01
C GLY A 804 2.68 16.82 -17.12
N GLY A 805 2.02 15.72 -17.49
CA GLY A 805 0.57 15.57 -17.53
C GLY A 805 -0.02 15.07 -16.22
N PHE A 806 -1.34 15.25 -16.05
CA PHE A 806 -2.07 14.68 -14.93
C PHE A 806 -2.39 13.21 -15.19
N VAL A 807 -2.00 12.31 -14.27
CA VAL A 807 -2.39 10.89 -14.33
C VAL A 807 -3.68 10.69 -13.53
N PRO A 808 -4.76 10.16 -14.14
CA PRO A 808 -6.03 9.96 -13.46
C PRO A 808 -5.90 9.00 -12.28
N ALA A 809 -6.62 9.28 -11.19
CA ALA A 809 -6.68 8.39 -10.04
C ALA A 809 -7.78 7.34 -10.19
N GLY A 810 -7.71 6.29 -9.36
CA GLY A 810 -8.69 5.22 -9.31
C GLY A 810 -8.53 4.36 -8.06
N PRO A 811 -9.52 3.52 -7.71
CA PRO A 811 -9.37 2.62 -6.58
C PRO A 811 -8.39 1.48 -6.91
N SER A 812 -7.72 0.98 -5.89
CA SER A 812 -6.82 -0.18 -5.93
C SER A 812 -7.42 -1.41 -5.27
N GLY A 813 -7.02 -2.61 -5.67
CA GLY A 813 -7.48 -3.87 -5.09
C GLY A 813 -7.43 -5.04 -6.08
N SER A 814 -7.88 -6.22 -5.65
CA SER A 814 -7.92 -7.41 -6.50
C SER A 814 -9.18 -7.39 -7.40
N PRO A 815 -9.04 -7.38 -8.73
CA PRO A 815 -10.18 -7.54 -9.63
C PRO A 815 -10.84 -8.93 -9.51
N LEU A 816 -10.13 -9.93 -8.96
CA LEU A 816 -10.63 -11.28 -8.73
C LEU A 816 -11.53 -11.41 -7.49
N ARG A 817 -11.59 -10.36 -6.66
CA ARG A 817 -12.41 -10.31 -5.44
C ARG A 817 -13.75 -9.59 -5.65
N GLY A 818 -14.22 -9.52 -6.90
CA GLY A 818 -15.48 -8.86 -7.26
C GLY A 818 -15.41 -7.34 -7.29
N LEU A 819 -14.21 -6.77 -7.40
CA LEU A 819 -13.93 -5.32 -7.34
C LEU A 819 -13.55 -4.78 -8.72
N VAL A 820 -14.46 -4.85 -9.70
CA VAL A 820 -14.15 -4.51 -11.10
C VAL A 820 -13.79 -3.03 -11.32
N ASN A 821 -14.17 -2.12 -10.42
CA ASN A 821 -13.88 -0.69 -10.55
C ASN A 821 -12.40 -0.34 -10.31
N VAL A 822 -11.58 -1.31 -9.86
CA VAL A 822 -10.11 -1.20 -9.88
C VAL A 822 -9.55 -1.26 -11.30
N LEU A 823 -10.37 -1.60 -12.30
CA LEU A 823 -10.06 -1.46 -13.72
C LEU A 823 -10.75 -0.21 -14.31
N PRO A 824 -10.21 0.44 -15.36
CA PRO A 824 -8.98 0.08 -16.08
C PRO A 824 -7.71 0.36 -15.25
N THR A 825 -6.59 -0.21 -15.67
CA THR A 825 -5.26 0.15 -15.14
C THR A 825 -4.67 1.34 -15.90
N GLY A 826 -3.45 1.74 -15.55
CA GLY A 826 -2.80 2.97 -16.00
C GLY A 826 -3.10 4.17 -15.10
N ARG A 827 -3.55 3.98 -13.86
CA ARG A 827 -4.02 5.05 -12.97
C ARG A 827 -3.09 5.28 -11.77
N ASN A 828 -3.09 6.50 -11.25
CA ASN A 828 -2.40 6.85 -10.01
C ASN A 828 -3.30 6.50 -8.81
N PHE A 829 -3.42 5.21 -8.50
CA PHE A 829 -4.44 4.74 -7.57
C PHE A 829 -4.42 5.42 -6.19
N TYR A 830 -5.56 5.40 -5.52
CA TYR A 830 -5.72 5.67 -4.10
C TYR A 830 -6.18 4.40 -3.37
N SER A 831 -6.08 4.39 -2.05
CA SER A 831 -6.46 3.24 -1.22
C SER A 831 -7.86 3.40 -0.61
N VAL A 832 -7.96 3.66 0.70
CA VAL A 832 -9.22 3.71 1.45
C VAL A 832 -9.23 4.87 2.44
N ASP A 833 -10.41 5.27 2.93
CA ASP A 833 -10.49 6.12 4.14
C ASP A 833 -10.06 5.27 5.36
N PRO A 834 -8.91 5.56 5.99
CA PRO A 834 -8.43 4.74 7.11
C PRO A 834 -9.35 4.78 8.33
N LYS A 835 -10.26 5.76 8.42
CA LYS A 835 -11.26 5.84 9.50
C LYS A 835 -12.52 5.01 9.24
N ALA A 836 -12.64 4.39 8.06
CA ALA A 836 -13.75 3.53 7.68
C ALA A 836 -13.41 2.03 7.76
N VAL A 837 -12.26 1.69 8.37
CA VAL A 837 -11.77 0.31 8.52
C VAL A 837 -11.97 -0.17 9.98
N PRO A 838 -12.63 -1.32 10.23
CA PRO A 838 -13.21 -2.22 9.25
C PRO A 838 -14.55 -1.73 8.70
N SER A 839 -14.87 -2.07 7.45
CA SER A 839 -16.22 -1.88 6.89
C SER A 839 -17.22 -2.88 7.48
N ARG A 840 -18.52 -2.71 7.20
CA ARG A 840 -19.55 -3.68 7.63
C ARG A 840 -19.41 -5.04 6.94
N LEU A 841 -19.02 -5.06 5.66
CA LEU A 841 -18.78 -6.31 4.93
C LEU A 841 -17.54 -7.01 5.47
N ALA A 842 -16.48 -6.25 5.75
CA ALA A 842 -15.27 -6.77 6.38
C ALA A 842 -15.54 -7.32 7.78
N TRP A 843 -16.49 -6.72 8.53
CA TRP A 843 -16.95 -7.26 9.80
C TRP A 843 -17.56 -8.66 9.65
N GLU A 844 -18.45 -8.88 8.67
CA GLU A 844 -19.04 -10.19 8.40
C GLU A 844 -17.97 -11.24 8.03
N THR A 845 -17.02 -10.87 7.16
CA THR A 845 -15.91 -11.76 6.77
C THR A 845 -14.95 -12.04 7.94
N GLY A 846 -14.62 -11.03 8.75
CA GLY A 846 -13.78 -11.20 9.94
C GLY A 846 -14.43 -12.08 11.01
N GLN A 847 -15.76 -12.02 11.18
CA GLN A 847 -16.48 -12.97 12.02
C GLN A 847 -16.36 -14.40 11.49
N ALA A 848 -16.55 -14.59 10.18
CA ALA A 848 -16.43 -15.90 9.56
C ALA A 848 -15.01 -16.48 9.67
N LEU A 849 -13.97 -15.64 9.54
CA LEU A 849 -12.57 -16.03 9.78
C LEU A 849 -12.35 -16.49 11.22
N ALA A 850 -12.77 -15.68 12.19
CA ALA A 850 -12.63 -16.02 13.60
C ALA A 850 -13.37 -17.32 13.96
N ASP A 851 -14.61 -17.49 13.50
CA ASP A 851 -15.40 -18.69 13.78
C ASP A 851 -14.79 -19.92 13.09
N SER A 852 -14.33 -19.79 11.85
CA SER A 852 -13.65 -20.88 11.11
C SER A 852 -12.36 -21.32 11.81
N LEU A 853 -11.55 -20.37 12.28
CA LEU A 853 -10.31 -20.64 13.00
C LEU A 853 -10.58 -21.37 14.32
N LEU A 854 -11.55 -20.90 15.09
CA LEU A 854 -11.88 -21.46 16.39
C LEU A 854 -12.52 -22.86 16.27
N GLU A 855 -13.38 -23.06 15.29
CA GLU A 855 -13.98 -24.37 15.02
C GLU A 855 -12.92 -25.38 14.56
N ARG A 856 -11.99 -24.96 13.70
CA ARG A 856 -10.85 -25.79 13.28
C ARG A 856 -10.01 -26.20 14.49
N TYR A 857 -9.59 -25.22 15.30
CA TYR A 857 -8.78 -25.51 16.49
C TYR A 857 -9.48 -26.46 17.47
N ARG A 858 -10.77 -26.23 17.71
CA ARG A 858 -11.56 -27.03 18.64
C ARG A 858 -11.80 -28.45 18.12
N THR A 859 -11.95 -28.63 16.82
CA THR A 859 -12.03 -29.96 16.19
C THR A 859 -10.73 -30.74 16.43
N ASP A 860 -9.59 -30.08 16.26
CA ASP A 860 -8.28 -30.71 16.36
C ASP A 860 -7.86 -30.96 17.83
N ASN A 861 -8.24 -30.09 18.77
CA ASN A 861 -7.72 -30.09 20.15
C ASN A 861 -8.78 -30.33 21.24
N GLY A 862 -10.08 -30.25 20.94
CA GLY A 862 -11.18 -30.44 21.88
C GLY A 862 -11.49 -29.26 22.81
N GLU A 863 -10.66 -28.21 22.80
CA GLU A 863 -10.79 -27.00 23.63
C GLU A 863 -10.62 -25.72 22.80
N TRP A 864 -10.92 -24.56 23.40
CA TRP A 864 -10.70 -23.27 22.76
C TRP A 864 -9.24 -22.83 22.90
N PRO A 865 -8.65 -22.14 21.91
CA PRO A 865 -7.31 -21.61 22.06
C PRO A 865 -7.31 -20.48 23.09
N VAL A 866 -6.37 -20.48 24.03
CA VAL A 866 -6.29 -19.42 25.05
C VAL A 866 -5.79 -18.09 24.45
N SER A 867 -4.99 -18.15 23.38
CA SER A 867 -4.56 -16.98 22.63
C SER A 867 -4.26 -17.28 21.16
N VAL A 868 -4.58 -16.34 20.29
CA VAL A 868 -4.25 -16.32 18.85
C VAL A 868 -3.25 -15.21 18.57
N GLY A 869 -2.16 -15.54 17.89
CA GLY A 869 -1.24 -14.58 17.29
C GLY A 869 -1.64 -14.30 15.85
N LEU A 870 -1.90 -13.04 15.49
CA LEU A 870 -2.36 -12.67 14.14
C LEU A 870 -1.45 -11.58 13.55
N SER A 871 -1.02 -11.78 12.30
CA SER A 871 -0.20 -10.81 11.57
C SER A 871 -1.05 -9.92 10.66
N LEU A 872 -0.98 -8.60 10.85
CA LEU A 872 -1.79 -7.60 10.16
C LEU A 872 -0.95 -6.78 9.19
N TRP A 873 -1.37 -6.73 7.92
CA TRP A 873 -0.71 -5.95 6.87
C TRP A 873 -1.60 -4.82 6.36
N GLY A 874 -1.00 -3.65 6.11
CA GLY A 874 -1.74 -2.52 5.55
C GLY A 874 -2.31 -2.81 4.15
N THR A 875 -1.58 -3.57 3.32
CA THR A 875 -2.04 -3.97 1.98
C THR A 875 -3.32 -4.84 2.06
N SER A 876 -3.38 -5.76 3.03
CA SER A 876 -4.56 -6.59 3.31
C SER A 876 -5.76 -5.76 3.76
N ALA A 877 -5.56 -4.81 4.69
CA ALA A 877 -6.61 -3.91 5.13
C ALA A 877 -7.16 -3.02 4.00
N MET A 878 -6.31 -2.62 3.04
CA MET A 878 -6.73 -1.84 1.87
C MET A 878 -7.50 -2.68 0.83
N ARG A 879 -7.09 -3.93 0.57
CA ARG A 879 -7.81 -4.82 -0.36
C ARG A 879 -9.18 -5.25 0.15
N THR A 880 -9.32 -5.41 1.47
CA THR A 880 -10.49 -6.02 2.10
C THR A 880 -11.39 -5.02 2.84
N ALA A 881 -10.92 -3.79 3.02
CA ALA A 881 -11.48 -2.82 3.95
C ALA A 881 -11.53 -3.32 5.41
N GLY A 882 -10.63 -4.24 5.80
CA GLY A 882 -10.31 -4.55 7.20
C GLY A 882 -10.67 -5.93 7.74
N ASP A 883 -10.60 -7.00 6.94
CA ASP A 883 -10.97 -8.36 7.39
C ASP A 883 -10.17 -8.80 8.63
N ASP A 884 -8.83 -8.64 8.61
CA ASP A 884 -7.95 -9.03 9.72
C ASP A 884 -8.25 -8.23 11.02
N VAL A 885 -8.65 -6.96 10.87
CA VAL A 885 -9.02 -6.09 12.00
C VAL A 885 -10.34 -6.56 12.60
N ALA A 886 -11.31 -6.91 11.75
CA ALA A 886 -12.58 -7.46 12.16
C ALA A 886 -12.43 -8.84 12.81
N GLU A 887 -11.53 -9.69 12.32
CA GLU A 887 -11.21 -10.99 12.93
C GLU A 887 -10.68 -10.79 14.36
N ALA A 888 -9.74 -9.87 14.56
CA ALA A 888 -9.22 -9.54 15.90
C ALA A 888 -10.34 -9.07 16.84
N PHE A 889 -11.23 -8.18 16.39
CA PHE A 889 -12.39 -7.75 17.15
C PHE A 889 -13.35 -8.90 17.48
N ALA A 890 -13.63 -9.79 16.51
CA ALA A 890 -14.50 -10.94 16.70
C ALA A 890 -13.91 -11.92 17.73
N LEU A 891 -12.61 -12.21 17.68
CA LEU A 891 -11.92 -13.06 18.66
C LEU A 891 -12.03 -12.51 20.10
N LEU A 892 -11.84 -11.19 20.26
CA LEU A 892 -12.02 -10.47 21.53
C LEU A 892 -13.49 -10.38 21.99
N GLY A 893 -14.44 -10.63 21.08
CA GLY A 893 -15.87 -10.47 21.32
C GLY A 893 -16.29 -9.00 21.43
N VAL A 894 -15.70 -8.12 20.62
CA VAL A 894 -15.99 -6.69 20.57
C VAL A 894 -16.52 -6.34 19.18
N ARG A 895 -17.58 -5.53 19.09
CA ARG A 895 -18.22 -5.10 17.86
C ARG A 895 -17.85 -3.64 17.54
N PRO A 896 -17.44 -3.31 16.32
CA PRO A 896 -17.29 -1.92 15.89
C PRO A 896 -18.64 -1.21 15.72
N VAL A 897 -18.66 0.10 15.98
CA VAL A 897 -19.84 0.97 15.83
C VAL A 897 -19.56 1.97 14.71
N TRP A 898 -20.45 2.04 13.73
CA TRP A 898 -20.32 2.93 12.57
C TRP A 898 -21.27 4.11 12.65
N ASP A 899 -20.81 5.26 12.18
CA ASP A 899 -21.71 6.35 11.78
C ASP A 899 -22.33 6.04 10.42
N ASP A 900 -23.67 6.06 10.34
CA ASP A 900 -24.40 5.66 9.13
C ASP A 900 -24.14 6.58 7.93
N ALA A 901 -23.86 7.87 8.18
CA ALA A 901 -23.69 8.86 7.12
C ALA A 901 -22.30 8.84 6.49
N SER A 902 -21.25 8.78 7.33
CA SER A 902 -19.85 8.79 6.88
C SER A 902 -19.26 7.41 6.69
N ARG A 903 -19.94 6.34 7.18
CA ARG A 903 -19.45 4.96 7.25
C ARG A 903 -18.20 4.78 8.11
N ARG A 904 -17.75 5.80 8.83
CA ARG A 904 -16.58 5.74 9.70
C ARG A 904 -16.87 4.97 10.97
N VAL A 905 -15.86 4.29 11.50
CA VAL A 905 -15.92 3.67 12.82
C VAL A 905 -15.80 4.77 13.87
N THR A 906 -16.75 4.81 14.80
CA THR A 906 -16.88 5.86 15.83
C THR A 906 -16.77 5.33 17.25
N GLY A 907 -16.87 4.02 17.44
CA GLY A 907 -16.81 3.39 18.76
C GLY A 907 -16.72 1.87 18.70
N LEU A 908 -16.72 1.27 19.88
CA LEU A 908 -16.61 -0.17 20.11
C LEU A 908 -17.61 -0.57 21.22
N GLU A 909 -18.26 -1.72 21.07
CA GLU A 909 -19.19 -2.27 22.05
C GLU A 909 -18.84 -3.73 22.36
N PRO A 910 -18.75 -4.15 23.64
CA PRO A 910 -18.50 -5.55 23.95
C PRO A 910 -19.75 -6.39 23.68
N ILE A 911 -19.59 -7.49 22.94
CA ILE A 911 -20.66 -8.48 22.75
C ILE A 911 -20.84 -9.23 24.08
N PRO A 912 -22.05 -9.30 24.66
CA PRO A 912 -22.29 -10.03 25.90
C PRO A 912 -21.86 -11.50 25.81
N ALA A 913 -21.29 -12.07 26.87
CA ALA A 913 -20.78 -13.46 26.86
C ALA A 913 -21.86 -14.51 26.47
N GLU A 914 -23.12 -14.26 26.84
CA GLU A 914 -24.26 -15.11 26.45
C GLU A 914 -24.55 -15.06 24.95
N GLU A 915 -24.37 -13.90 24.32
CA GLU A 915 -24.51 -13.71 22.86
C GLU A 915 -23.28 -14.27 22.12
N LEU A 916 -22.08 -14.08 22.68
CA LEU A 916 -20.83 -14.58 22.10
C LEU A 916 -20.78 -16.12 22.06
N GLY A 917 -21.40 -16.80 23.03
CA GLY A 917 -21.53 -18.27 23.03
C GLY A 917 -20.23 -19.06 23.23
N ARG A 918 -19.11 -18.38 23.44
CA ARG A 918 -17.76 -18.92 23.67
C ARG A 918 -16.94 -17.95 24.55
N PRO A 919 -15.78 -18.37 25.06
CA PRO A 919 -14.85 -17.46 25.72
C PRO A 919 -14.36 -16.34 24.80
N ARG A 920 -14.00 -15.19 25.38
CA ARG A 920 -13.16 -14.18 24.71
C ARG A 920 -11.75 -14.72 24.61
N ILE A 921 -11.22 -14.72 23.39
CA ILE A 921 -9.91 -15.26 23.07
C ILE A 921 -8.90 -14.12 23.14
N ASP A 922 -7.75 -14.34 23.80
CA ASP A 922 -6.70 -13.31 23.86
C ASP A 922 -5.99 -13.20 22.51
N VAL A 923 -5.73 -11.99 22.03
CA VAL A 923 -5.17 -11.78 20.69
C VAL A 923 -3.85 -11.02 20.80
N THR A 924 -2.78 -11.59 20.25
CA THR A 924 -1.50 -10.90 20.08
C THR A 924 -1.33 -10.50 18.63
N LEU A 925 -1.17 -9.21 18.36
CA LEU A 925 -1.17 -8.64 17.02
C LEU A 925 0.25 -8.26 16.62
N ARG A 926 0.72 -8.77 15.47
CA ARG A 926 1.93 -8.30 14.81
C ARG A 926 1.55 -7.43 13.62
N ILE A 927 1.63 -6.11 13.75
CA ILE A 927 1.39 -5.16 12.66
C ILE A 927 2.67 -4.96 11.84
N SER A 928 2.54 -4.81 10.52
CA SER A 928 3.67 -4.36 9.68
C SER A 928 3.94 -2.86 9.87
N GLY A 929 5.16 -2.41 9.57
CA GLY A 929 5.50 -0.98 9.59
C GLY A 929 4.56 -0.13 8.72
N PHE A 930 4.15 -0.63 7.56
CA PHE A 930 3.17 0.09 6.73
C PHE A 930 1.76 0.13 7.34
N PHE A 931 1.32 -0.92 8.05
CA PHE A 931 0.03 -0.88 8.76
C PHE A 931 0.03 0.25 9.82
N ARG A 932 1.14 0.42 10.55
CA ARG A 932 1.35 1.56 11.46
C ARG A 932 1.19 2.90 10.74
N ASP A 933 1.87 3.06 9.62
CA ASP A 933 1.90 4.33 8.89
C ASP A 933 0.53 4.71 8.32
N ALA A 934 -0.23 3.73 7.82
CA ALA A 934 -1.49 3.98 7.12
C ALA A 934 -2.74 3.95 8.02
N PHE A 935 -2.71 3.21 9.13
CA PHE A 935 -3.88 2.94 9.98
C PHE A 935 -3.68 3.26 11.48
N PRO A 936 -3.12 4.43 11.86
CA PRO A 936 -2.90 4.77 13.27
C PRO A 936 -4.21 4.83 14.08
N HIS A 937 -5.32 5.27 13.46
CA HIS A 937 -6.63 5.25 14.10
C HIS A 937 -7.09 3.82 14.46
N THR A 938 -6.89 2.88 13.54
CA THR A 938 -7.28 1.48 13.71
C THR A 938 -6.44 0.80 14.78
N ILE A 939 -5.15 1.13 14.91
CA ILE A 939 -4.30 0.66 16.02
C ILE A 939 -4.87 1.12 17.37
N GLY A 940 -5.27 2.39 17.46
CA GLY A 940 -5.94 2.92 18.65
C GLY A 940 -7.22 2.14 18.99
N LEU A 941 -8.05 1.80 17.98
CA LEU A 941 -9.25 1.00 18.18
C LEU A 941 -8.96 -0.44 18.61
N LEU A 942 -7.93 -1.08 18.05
CA LEU A 942 -7.50 -2.42 18.45
C LEU A 942 -7.06 -2.44 19.91
N ASP A 943 -6.29 -1.44 20.34
CA ASP A 943 -5.86 -1.30 21.74
C ASP A 943 -7.05 -1.01 22.67
N ASP A 944 -7.98 -0.15 22.24
CA ASP A 944 -9.22 0.12 22.96
C ASP A 944 -10.06 -1.16 23.14
N ALA A 945 -10.13 -2.03 22.12
CA ALA A 945 -10.86 -3.29 22.17
C ALA A 945 -10.21 -4.30 23.14
N VAL A 946 -8.88 -4.42 23.14
CA VAL A 946 -8.15 -5.28 24.09
C VAL A 946 -8.40 -4.84 25.52
N ARG A 947 -8.26 -3.53 25.80
CA ARG A 947 -8.47 -2.98 27.14
C ARG A 947 -9.93 -3.08 27.58
N LEU A 948 -10.87 -2.87 26.65
CA LEU A 948 -12.29 -3.07 26.89
C LEU A 948 -12.56 -4.52 27.32
N ALA A 949 -12.10 -5.51 26.55
CA ALA A 949 -12.28 -6.93 26.86
C ALA A 949 -11.62 -7.31 28.21
N ALA A 950 -10.43 -6.80 28.52
CA ALA A 950 -9.74 -7.04 29.80
C ALA A 950 -10.50 -6.46 31.01
N SER A 951 -11.18 -5.32 30.83
CA SER A 951 -11.86 -4.59 31.90
C SER A 951 -13.18 -5.24 32.37
N LEU A 952 -13.82 -6.04 31.52
CA LEU A 952 -15.13 -6.66 31.80
C LEU A 952 -15.08 -7.56 33.04
N ASP A 953 -16.08 -7.47 33.91
CA ASP A 953 -16.15 -8.31 35.11
C ASP A 953 -16.67 -9.73 34.79
N GLU A 954 -15.83 -10.49 34.10
CA GLU A 954 -16.11 -11.86 33.66
C GLU A 954 -15.12 -12.86 34.31
N PRO A 955 -15.55 -14.10 34.62
CA PRO A 955 -14.66 -15.16 35.06
C PRO A 955 -13.55 -15.51 34.05
N ALA A 956 -12.41 -16.00 34.56
CA ALA A 956 -11.24 -16.32 33.74
C ALA A 956 -11.50 -17.41 32.68
N GLU A 957 -12.44 -18.33 32.96
CA GLU A 957 -12.81 -19.42 32.07
C GLU A 957 -13.56 -18.95 30.81
N ILE A 958 -14.17 -17.75 30.85
CA ILE A 958 -14.91 -17.17 29.72
C ILE A 958 -14.25 -15.91 29.16
N ASN A 959 -13.16 -15.44 29.76
CA ASN A 959 -12.42 -14.27 29.29
C ASN A 959 -10.91 -14.46 29.48
N HIS A 960 -10.25 -14.97 28.46
CA HIS A 960 -8.81 -15.23 28.48
C HIS A 960 -7.98 -13.94 28.47
N VAL A 961 -8.47 -12.88 27.84
CA VAL A 961 -7.83 -11.55 27.83
C VAL A 961 -7.65 -11.04 29.27
N ARG A 962 -8.74 -11.03 30.05
CA ARG A 962 -8.72 -10.63 31.46
C ARG A 962 -7.87 -11.58 32.29
N ALA A 963 -8.00 -12.88 32.09
CA ALA A 963 -7.22 -13.88 32.83
C ALA A 963 -5.71 -13.63 32.69
N HIS A 964 -5.22 -13.41 31.47
CA HIS A 964 -3.81 -13.12 31.21
C HIS A 964 -3.41 -11.75 31.73
N THR A 965 -4.23 -10.72 31.53
CA THR A 965 -3.97 -9.36 32.05
C THR A 965 -3.82 -9.36 33.58
N GLN A 966 -4.67 -10.09 34.31
CA GLN A 966 -4.59 -10.18 35.77
C GLN A 966 -3.35 -10.95 36.22
N ALA A 967 -2.91 -11.96 35.47
CA ALA A 967 -1.68 -12.69 35.74
C ALA A 967 -0.44 -11.78 35.58
N ASP A 968 -0.36 -11.03 34.47
CA ASP A 968 0.70 -10.04 34.22
C ASP A 968 0.72 -8.94 35.28
N LEU A 969 -0.47 -8.40 35.60
CA LEU A 969 -0.61 -7.39 36.63
C LEU A 969 -0.17 -7.89 38.01
N ALA A 970 -0.41 -9.17 38.33
CA ALA A 970 0.06 -9.77 39.58
C ALA A 970 1.59 -9.94 39.62
N GLU A 971 2.25 -10.07 38.47
CA GLU A 971 3.69 -10.24 38.35
C GLU A 971 4.44 -8.90 38.47
N HIS A 972 4.02 -7.86 37.74
CA HIS A 972 4.77 -6.60 37.66
C HIS A 972 3.99 -5.34 38.10
N GLY A 973 2.68 -5.43 38.34
CA GLY A 973 1.88 -4.34 38.92
C GLY A 973 1.58 -3.16 37.98
N ASP A 974 1.79 -3.31 36.68
CA ASP A 974 1.58 -2.26 35.66
C ASP A 974 0.46 -2.65 34.70
N GLU A 975 -0.67 -1.92 34.76
CA GLU A 975 -1.87 -2.20 33.97
C GLU A 975 -1.67 -1.95 32.47
N ARG A 976 -0.91 -0.91 32.10
CA ARG A 976 -0.65 -0.58 30.69
C ARG A 976 0.22 -1.66 30.05
N ARG A 977 1.25 -2.12 30.76
CA ARG A 977 2.07 -3.26 30.31
C ARG A 977 1.27 -4.55 30.21
N ALA A 978 0.42 -4.84 31.21
CA ALA A 978 -0.37 -6.07 31.25
C ALA A 978 -1.40 -6.18 30.11
N THR A 979 -1.86 -5.05 29.59
CA THR A 979 -2.83 -4.95 28.49
C THR A 979 -2.19 -4.77 27.11
N THR A 980 -0.85 -4.75 27.01
CA THR A 980 -0.16 -4.60 25.72
C THR A 980 -0.26 -5.88 24.89
N ARG A 981 -0.79 -5.73 23.66
CA ARG A 981 -1.00 -6.85 22.72
C ARG A 981 -0.60 -6.54 21.27
N ILE A 982 -0.28 -5.29 20.94
CA ILE A 982 0.01 -4.87 19.57
C ILE A 982 1.49 -4.57 19.46
N PHE A 983 2.18 -5.31 18.59
CA PHE A 983 3.62 -5.21 18.36
C PHE A 983 3.90 -4.95 16.87
N GLY A 984 4.95 -4.20 16.56
CA GLY A 984 5.27 -3.87 15.17
C GLY A 984 6.74 -3.51 14.97
N SER A 985 7.08 -3.09 13.74
CA SER A 985 8.42 -2.61 13.41
C SER A 985 8.83 -1.43 14.30
N ARG A 986 10.13 -1.23 14.55
CA ARG A 986 10.65 -0.01 15.21
C ARG A 986 10.11 1.26 14.51
N PRO A 987 9.79 2.34 15.25
CA PRO A 987 9.45 3.63 14.65
C PRO A 987 10.45 4.05 13.57
N GLY A 988 9.95 4.53 12.44
CA GLY A 988 10.76 4.94 11.29
C GLY A 988 11.45 3.82 10.50
N THR A 989 11.22 2.54 10.84
CA THR A 989 11.74 1.36 10.11
C THR A 989 10.63 0.42 9.64
N TYR A 990 11.01 -0.59 8.85
CA TYR A 990 10.10 -1.49 8.12
C TYR A 990 10.68 -2.91 8.03
N GLY A 991 9.80 -3.91 7.86
CA GLY A 991 10.19 -5.32 7.69
C GLY A 991 10.28 -6.09 9.02
N ALA A 992 10.71 -7.35 8.91
CA ALA A 992 10.85 -8.28 10.03
C ALA A 992 12.26 -8.91 10.15
N GLY A 993 13.20 -8.53 9.28
CA GLY A 993 14.61 -8.93 9.31
C GLY A 993 14.90 -10.37 8.82
N LEU A 994 13.89 -11.23 8.75
CA LEU A 994 14.10 -12.65 8.44
C LEU A 994 14.48 -12.91 6.99
N LEU A 995 14.00 -12.13 6.01
CA LEU A 995 14.47 -12.28 4.63
C LEU A 995 15.97 -12.03 4.54
N GLN A 996 16.44 -10.92 5.11
CA GLN A 996 17.86 -10.57 5.13
C GLN A 996 18.68 -11.66 5.82
N LEU A 997 18.18 -12.22 6.92
CA LEU A 997 18.83 -13.30 7.64
C LEU A 997 18.94 -14.59 6.80
N ILE A 998 17.85 -15.00 6.14
CA ILE A 998 17.81 -16.18 5.28
C ILE A 998 18.73 -16.01 4.05
N ASP A 999 18.78 -14.82 3.47
CA ASP A 999 19.65 -14.50 2.33
C ASP A 999 21.14 -14.47 2.73
N SER A 1000 21.46 -13.94 3.91
CA SER A 1000 22.84 -13.93 4.43
C SER A 1000 23.37 -15.32 4.80
N ARG A 1001 22.46 -16.27 5.10
CA ARG A 1001 22.74 -17.61 5.65
C ARG A 1001 23.37 -17.62 7.04
N ASP A 1002 23.56 -16.46 7.67
CA ASP A 1002 24.23 -16.28 8.96
C ASP A 1002 23.30 -16.58 10.16
N TRP A 1003 22.74 -17.79 10.20
CA TRP A 1003 21.88 -18.27 11.29
C TRP A 1003 22.06 -19.79 11.48
N ARG A 1004 21.73 -20.31 12.67
CA ARG A 1004 21.87 -21.75 12.96
C ARG A 1004 20.69 -22.36 13.70
N THR A 1005 20.00 -21.59 14.52
CA THR A 1005 19.03 -22.11 15.49
C THR A 1005 17.77 -21.25 15.56
N ASP A 1006 16.69 -21.80 16.12
CA ASP A 1006 15.47 -21.04 16.42
C ASP A 1006 15.72 -19.79 17.26
N ALA A 1007 16.74 -19.81 18.12
CA ALA A 1007 17.11 -18.67 18.94
C ALA A 1007 17.60 -17.49 18.08
N ASP A 1008 18.31 -17.77 16.97
CA ASP A 1008 18.77 -16.74 16.04
C ASP A 1008 17.59 -16.11 15.30
N LEU A 1009 16.65 -16.94 14.83
CA LEU A 1009 15.43 -16.49 14.15
C LEU A 1009 14.57 -15.62 15.10
N ALA A 1010 14.39 -16.08 16.34
CA ALA A 1010 13.63 -15.34 17.36
C ALA A 1010 14.33 -14.03 17.74
N GLU A 1011 15.65 -14.01 17.85
CA GLU A 1011 16.42 -12.80 18.15
C GLU A 1011 16.19 -11.73 17.08
N VAL A 1012 16.37 -12.07 15.80
CA VAL A 1012 16.14 -11.11 14.71
C VAL A 1012 14.67 -10.67 14.68
N TYR A 1013 13.73 -11.60 14.76
CA TYR A 1013 12.30 -11.25 14.71
C TYR A 1013 11.87 -10.32 15.86
N THR A 1014 12.42 -10.51 17.06
CA THR A 1014 12.15 -9.65 18.23
C THR A 1014 12.91 -8.33 18.20
N THR A 1015 14.14 -8.27 17.68
CA THR A 1015 14.86 -7.00 17.46
C THR A 1015 14.09 -6.10 16.50
N TRP A 1016 13.50 -6.67 15.45
CA TRP A 1016 12.76 -5.91 14.44
C TRP A 1016 11.32 -5.62 14.86
N GLY A 1017 10.68 -6.51 15.63
CA GLY A 1017 9.25 -6.44 15.94
C GLY A 1017 8.86 -6.16 17.40
N GLY A 1018 9.83 -6.07 18.31
CA GLY A 1018 9.63 -5.96 19.76
C GLY A 1018 9.26 -4.56 20.25
N TYR A 1019 8.39 -3.86 19.53
CA TYR A 1019 7.96 -2.49 19.83
C TYR A 1019 6.44 -2.43 19.97
N ALA A 1020 5.95 -1.88 21.08
CA ALA A 1020 4.54 -1.86 21.39
C ALA A 1020 3.83 -0.63 20.82
N TYR A 1021 2.63 -0.85 20.29
CA TYR A 1021 1.76 0.19 19.73
C TYR A 1021 0.40 0.19 20.41
N GLY A 1022 -0.26 1.35 20.43
CA GLY A 1022 -1.51 1.56 21.15
C GLY A 1022 -1.48 2.90 21.90
N ARG A 1023 -2.51 3.14 22.71
CA ARG A 1023 -2.62 4.38 23.48
C ARG A 1023 -1.46 4.47 24.47
N ASP A 1024 -0.74 5.60 24.43
CA ASP A 1024 0.38 5.92 25.33
C ASP A 1024 1.62 5.00 25.16
N LEU A 1025 1.77 4.34 23.99
CA LEU A 1025 2.87 3.40 23.72
C LEU A 1025 3.82 3.87 22.63
N ASP A 1026 3.30 4.46 21.54
CA ASP A 1026 4.06 5.15 20.48
C ASP A 1026 5.30 4.39 19.94
N GLY A 1027 5.24 3.05 19.87
CA GLY A 1027 6.34 2.23 19.38
C GLY A 1027 7.51 2.10 20.36
N CYS A 1028 7.28 2.24 21.66
CA CYS A 1028 8.31 2.03 22.68
C CYS A 1028 8.83 0.57 22.68
N PRO A 1029 10.13 0.34 23.01
CA PRO A 1029 10.66 -1.01 23.16
C PRO A 1029 9.89 -1.80 24.21
N ALA A 1030 9.39 -2.98 23.82
CA ALA A 1030 8.49 -3.81 24.64
C ALA A 1030 8.76 -5.31 24.42
N ARG A 1031 10.04 -5.68 24.33
CA ARG A 1031 10.46 -7.06 24.08
C ARG A 1031 9.96 -8.03 25.16
N GLU A 1032 10.02 -7.64 26.42
CA GLU A 1032 9.58 -8.48 27.54
C GLU A 1032 8.06 -8.77 27.47
N GLU A 1033 7.27 -7.75 27.14
CA GLU A 1033 5.81 -7.88 26.95
C GLU A 1033 5.50 -8.76 25.73
N MET A 1034 6.24 -8.57 24.64
CA MET A 1034 6.11 -9.40 23.43
C MET A 1034 6.40 -10.86 23.74
N GLU A 1035 7.52 -11.18 24.38
CA GLU A 1035 7.88 -12.56 24.73
C GLU A 1035 6.86 -13.18 25.69
N THR A 1036 6.29 -12.40 26.60
CA THR A 1036 5.26 -12.84 27.55
C THR A 1036 3.94 -13.17 26.85
N ALA A 1037 3.49 -12.30 25.95
CA ALA A 1037 2.32 -12.54 25.11
C ALA A 1037 2.54 -13.74 24.15
N TYR A 1038 3.71 -13.83 23.52
CA TYR A 1038 4.05 -14.89 22.56
C TYR A 1038 4.09 -16.28 23.21
N LYS A 1039 4.51 -16.40 24.48
CA LYS A 1039 4.44 -17.67 25.22
C LYS A 1039 3.02 -18.23 25.33
N ARG A 1040 2.00 -17.37 25.24
CA ARG A 1040 0.58 -17.75 25.35
C ARG A 1040 -0.04 -18.15 24.02
N ILE A 1041 0.57 -17.79 22.90
CA ILE A 1041 0.06 -18.10 21.57
C ILE A 1041 -0.12 -19.62 21.44
N ALA A 1042 -1.36 -20.01 21.17
CA ALA A 1042 -1.77 -21.38 20.86
C ALA A 1042 -1.91 -21.59 19.35
N VAL A 1043 -2.35 -20.56 18.63
CA VAL A 1043 -2.46 -20.52 17.17
C VAL A 1043 -1.72 -19.30 16.63
N ALA A 1044 -0.75 -19.49 15.75
CA ALA A 1044 -0.24 -18.44 14.89
C ALA A 1044 -1.04 -18.44 13.58
N ALA A 1045 -1.59 -17.29 13.19
CA ALA A 1045 -2.49 -17.15 12.06
C ALA A 1045 -2.01 -16.06 11.10
N LYS A 1046 -2.24 -16.30 9.80
CA LYS A 1046 -2.14 -15.30 8.74
C LYS A 1046 -3.20 -15.55 7.68
N ASN A 1047 -3.86 -14.49 7.23
CA ASN A 1047 -4.87 -14.62 6.18
C ASN A 1047 -4.30 -14.49 4.77
N THR A 1048 -4.91 -15.17 3.80
CA THR A 1048 -4.71 -15.00 2.37
C THR A 1048 -5.96 -14.38 1.75
N ASP A 1049 -5.83 -13.16 1.24
CA ASP A 1049 -6.95 -12.31 0.78
C ASP A 1049 -7.01 -12.11 -0.74
N THR A 1050 -5.98 -12.56 -1.47
CA THR A 1050 -5.80 -12.39 -2.91
C THR A 1050 -5.38 -13.73 -3.55
N ARG A 1051 -5.61 -13.93 -4.86
CA ARG A 1051 -5.22 -15.16 -5.60
C ARG A 1051 -4.09 -14.95 -6.60
N GLU A 1052 -3.76 -13.70 -6.86
CA GLU A 1052 -2.72 -13.28 -7.79
C GLU A 1052 -1.32 -13.64 -7.29
N HIS A 1053 -1.15 -13.94 -6.00
CA HIS A 1053 0.04 -14.56 -5.42
C HIS A 1053 -0.34 -15.50 -4.29
N ASP A 1054 0.51 -16.48 -4.00
CA ASP A 1054 0.38 -17.43 -2.89
C ASP A 1054 1.47 -17.25 -1.80
N ILE A 1055 1.42 -18.09 -0.76
CA ILE A 1055 2.35 -18.01 0.38
C ILE A 1055 3.82 -18.32 0.02
N ALA A 1056 4.07 -18.86 -1.17
CA ALA A 1056 5.39 -19.16 -1.71
C ALA A 1056 5.75 -18.27 -2.91
N ASP A 1057 5.02 -17.15 -3.09
CA ASP A 1057 5.30 -16.11 -4.09
C ASP A 1057 5.75 -14.77 -3.47
N SER A 1058 5.64 -14.63 -2.13
CA SER A 1058 6.08 -13.45 -1.39
C SER A 1058 6.77 -13.87 -0.11
N ASP A 1059 7.92 -13.23 0.17
CA ASP A 1059 8.72 -13.46 1.36
C ASP A 1059 8.00 -13.04 2.66
N ASP A 1060 7.14 -12.03 2.60
CA ASP A 1060 6.46 -11.49 3.79
C ASP A 1060 5.69 -12.57 4.57
N TYR A 1061 5.14 -13.58 3.90
CA TYR A 1061 4.40 -14.65 4.59
C TYR A 1061 5.31 -15.42 5.57
N PHE A 1062 6.45 -15.93 5.13
CA PHE A 1062 7.35 -16.66 6.03
C PHE A 1062 7.99 -15.72 7.06
N GLN A 1063 8.25 -14.47 6.69
CA GLN A 1063 8.84 -13.49 7.60
C GLN A 1063 7.91 -13.18 8.79
N TYR A 1064 6.60 -12.96 8.55
CA TYR A 1064 5.65 -12.61 9.60
C TYR A 1064 5.03 -13.83 10.28
N HIS A 1065 4.44 -14.74 9.49
CA HIS A 1065 3.76 -15.93 10.01
C HIS A 1065 4.77 -16.96 10.50
N GLY A 1066 5.75 -17.30 9.65
CA GLY A 1066 6.83 -18.21 10.02
C GLY A 1066 7.67 -17.67 11.17
N GLY A 1067 8.05 -16.39 11.12
CA GLY A 1067 8.78 -15.72 12.21
C GLY A 1067 8.04 -15.76 13.55
N MET A 1068 6.72 -15.61 13.56
CA MET A 1068 5.90 -15.78 14.76
C MET A 1068 5.98 -17.22 15.29
N VAL A 1069 5.79 -18.22 14.42
CA VAL A 1069 5.90 -19.65 14.78
C VAL A 1069 7.28 -19.97 15.36
N ALA A 1070 8.36 -19.54 14.70
CA ALA A 1070 9.74 -19.76 15.14
C ALA A 1070 10.02 -19.10 16.50
N THR A 1071 9.55 -17.86 16.71
CA THR A 1071 9.71 -17.14 17.97
C THR A 1071 8.96 -17.84 19.11
N VAL A 1072 7.72 -18.27 18.88
CA VAL A 1072 6.95 -19.02 19.88
C VAL A 1072 7.64 -20.36 20.19
N ARG A 1073 8.14 -21.06 19.18
CA ARG A 1073 8.91 -22.31 19.34
C ARG A 1073 10.19 -22.10 20.15
N ALA A 1074 10.94 -21.04 19.90
CA ALA A 1074 12.13 -20.68 20.66
C ALA A 1074 11.82 -20.40 22.14
N LEU A 1075 10.71 -19.70 22.42
CA LEU A 1075 10.32 -19.32 23.79
C LEU A 1075 9.72 -20.48 24.61
N LYS A 1076 8.98 -21.40 23.97
CA LYS A 1076 8.25 -22.49 24.65
C LYS A 1076 8.92 -23.86 24.53
N GLY A 1077 9.82 -24.04 23.56
CA GLY A 1077 10.35 -25.33 23.15
C GLY A 1077 9.37 -26.19 22.31
N LYS A 1078 8.17 -25.67 22.00
CA LYS A 1078 7.17 -26.32 21.13
C LYS A 1078 6.52 -25.23 20.25
N ALA A 1079 6.32 -25.54 18.97
CA ALA A 1079 5.58 -24.68 18.05
C ALA A 1079 4.09 -24.55 18.45
N PRO A 1080 3.45 -23.40 18.17
CA PRO A 1080 1.99 -23.29 18.18
C PRO A 1080 1.40 -24.03 16.97
N GLU A 1081 0.08 -24.21 16.96
CA GLU A 1081 -0.62 -24.54 15.71
C GLU A 1081 -0.46 -23.36 14.73
N ALA A 1082 -0.25 -23.63 13.45
CA ALA A 1082 -0.04 -22.61 12.43
C ALA A 1082 -1.14 -22.69 11.38
N TYR A 1083 -2.00 -21.69 11.30
CA TYR A 1083 -3.20 -21.70 10.45
C TYR A 1083 -3.19 -20.57 9.41
N ILE A 1084 -3.81 -20.84 8.26
CA ILE A 1084 -4.08 -19.87 7.21
C ILE A 1084 -5.59 -19.69 7.06
N GLY A 1085 -6.06 -18.46 7.26
CA GLY A 1085 -7.43 -18.06 6.96
C GLY A 1085 -7.56 -17.62 5.50
N ASP A 1086 -8.32 -18.35 4.71
CA ASP A 1086 -8.53 -18.08 3.29
C ASP A 1086 -9.81 -17.24 3.11
N SER A 1087 -9.64 -15.94 2.85
CA SER A 1087 -10.71 -14.97 2.61
C SER A 1087 -10.69 -14.38 1.20
N THR A 1088 -9.99 -15.03 0.25
CA THR A 1088 -10.02 -14.58 -1.15
C THR A 1088 -11.44 -14.62 -1.73
N ARG A 1089 -12.32 -15.39 -1.10
CA ARG A 1089 -13.74 -15.51 -1.39
C ARG A 1089 -14.54 -15.23 -0.12
N PRO A 1090 -14.98 -13.98 0.09
CA PRO A 1090 -15.69 -13.58 1.32
C PRO A 1090 -16.89 -14.46 1.67
N GLU A 1091 -17.55 -15.03 0.67
CA GLU A 1091 -18.73 -15.89 0.80
C GLU A 1091 -18.42 -17.34 1.19
N THR A 1092 -17.15 -17.79 1.08
CA THR A 1092 -16.72 -19.17 1.41
C THR A 1092 -15.38 -19.21 2.15
N VAL A 1093 -15.32 -18.48 3.26
CA VAL A 1093 -14.15 -18.45 4.17
C VAL A 1093 -13.80 -19.85 4.68
N ARG A 1094 -12.51 -20.20 4.65
CA ARG A 1094 -11.99 -21.50 5.10
C ARG A 1094 -10.71 -21.32 5.89
N THR A 1095 -10.50 -22.16 6.92
CA THR A 1095 -9.24 -22.21 7.67
C THR A 1095 -8.52 -23.53 7.42
N ARG A 1096 -7.24 -23.44 7.06
CA ARG A 1096 -6.35 -24.59 6.84
C ARG A 1096 -5.16 -24.53 7.79
N THR A 1097 -4.56 -25.69 8.03
CA THR A 1097 -3.20 -25.69 8.59
C THR A 1097 -2.22 -25.15 7.57
N LEU A 1098 -1.09 -24.64 8.05
CA LEU A 1098 0.00 -24.21 7.18
C LEU A 1098 0.52 -25.37 6.33
N THR A 1099 0.63 -26.58 6.90
CA THR A 1099 1.02 -27.78 6.14
C THR A 1099 0.07 -28.08 4.98
N GLU A 1100 -1.25 -28.03 5.22
CA GLU A 1100 -2.26 -28.20 4.17
C GLU A 1100 -2.12 -27.15 3.06
N GLU A 1101 -1.92 -25.88 3.43
CA GLU A 1101 -1.77 -24.80 2.46
C GLU A 1101 -0.45 -24.88 1.68
N THR A 1102 0.67 -25.22 2.34
CA THR A 1102 1.96 -25.45 1.67
C THR A 1102 1.85 -26.60 0.67
N SER A 1103 1.25 -27.73 1.06
CA SER A 1103 0.97 -28.86 0.17
C SER A 1103 0.08 -28.49 -1.01
N ARG A 1104 -0.99 -27.74 -0.74
CA ARG A 1104 -1.93 -27.25 -1.75
C ARG A 1104 -1.25 -26.35 -2.77
N VAL A 1105 -0.50 -25.35 -2.32
CA VAL A 1105 0.29 -24.44 -3.18
C VAL A 1105 1.35 -25.20 -3.97
N PHE A 1106 2.02 -26.16 -3.32
CA PHE A 1106 3.05 -26.96 -3.96
C PHE A 1106 2.50 -27.71 -5.18
N ARG A 1107 1.34 -28.35 -5.03
CA ARG A 1107 0.71 -29.13 -6.11
C ARG A 1107 -0.04 -28.26 -7.11
N ALA A 1108 -0.79 -27.27 -6.65
CA ALA A 1108 -1.58 -26.42 -7.53
C ALA A 1108 -0.69 -25.54 -8.41
N ARG A 1109 0.50 -25.17 -7.94
CA ARG A 1109 1.32 -24.13 -8.58
C ARG A 1109 2.82 -24.47 -8.66
N VAL A 1110 3.52 -24.74 -7.55
CA VAL A 1110 5.00 -24.93 -7.53
C VAL A 1110 5.49 -25.94 -8.56
N VAL A 1111 4.96 -27.16 -8.51
CA VAL A 1111 5.34 -28.24 -9.43
C VAL A 1111 4.26 -28.52 -10.48
N ASN A 1112 3.35 -27.56 -10.68
CA ASN A 1112 2.34 -27.67 -11.72
C ASN A 1112 3.00 -27.40 -13.09
N PRO A 1113 2.98 -28.36 -14.03
CA PRO A 1113 3.62 -28.20 -15.33
C PRO A 1113 3.09 -26.99 -16.11
N LYS A 1114 1.82 -26.61 -15.92
CA LYS A 1114 1.20 -25.43 -16.55
C LYS A 1114 1.87 -24.14 -16.08
N TRP A 1115 2.12 -24.01 -14.79
CA TRP A 1115 2.79 -22.85 -14.22
C TRP A 1115 4.27 -22.80 -14.60
N ILE A 1116 4.99 -23.94 -14.55
CA ILE A 1116 6.40 -23.98 -14.97
C ILE A 1116 6.51 -23.60 -16.46
N GLU A 1117 5.64 -24.15 -17.32
CA GLU A 1117 5.57 -23.76 -18.73
C GLU A 1117 5.23 -22.28 -18.90
N ALA A 1118 4.34 -21.74 -18.08
CA ALA A 1118 4.02 -20.33 -18.09
C ALA A 1118 5.23 -19.45 -17.78
N MET A 1119 5.99 -19.78 -16.74
CA MET A 1119 7.21 -19.05 -16.41
C MET A 1119 8.24 -19.15 -17.54
N ARG A 1120 8.39 -20.30 -18.20
CA ARG A 1120 9.30 -20.45 -19.35
C ARG A 1120 9.01 -19.52 -20.53
N ARG A 1121 7.78 -18.99 -20.65
CA ARG A 1121 7.44 -18.00 -21.70
C ARG A 1121 8.02 -16.61 -21.44
N HIS A 1122 8.60 -16.37 -20.26
CA HIS A 1122 9.03 -15.05 -19.78
C HIS A 1122 10.54 -14.99 -19.47
N GLY A 1123 11.36 -15.80 -20.15
CA GLY A 1123 12.82 -15.68 -20.15
C GLY A 1123 13.44 -15.58 -18.75
N TYR A 1124 14.34 -14.61 -18.58
CA TYR A 1124 15.03 -14.33 -17.32
C TYR A 1124 14.08 -14.18 -16.13
N LYS A 1125 12.97 -13.43 -16.30
CA LYS A 1125 12.02 -13.17 -15.21
C LYS A 1125 11.21 -14.41 -14.85
N GLY A 1126 10.91 -15.26 -15.82
CA GLY A 1126 10.33 -16.58 -15.57
C GLY A 1126 11.22 -17.45 -14.69
N ALA A 1127 12.51 -17.53 -15.03
CA ALA A 1127 13.50 -18.27 -14.25
C ALA A 1127 13.70 -17.68 -12.84
N PHE A 1128 13.64 -16.35 -12.71
CA PHE A 1128 13.63 -15.65 -11.43
C PHE A 1128 12.48 -16.12 -10.52
N GLU A 1129 11.26 -16.29 -11.05
CA GLU A 1129 10.09 -16.70 -10.25
C GLU A 1129 10.24 -18.14 -9.74
N LEU A 1130 10.86 -19.01 -10.54
CA LEU A 1130 11.20 -20.36 -10.11
C LEU A 1130 12.18 -20.31 -8.92
N ALA A 1131 13.24 -19.51 -9.00
CA ALA A 1131 14.19 -19.35 -7.90
C ALA A 1131 13.56 -18.72 -6.65
N ALA A 1132 12.70 -17.70 -6.82
CA ALA A 1132 11.95 -17.07 -5.73
C ALA A 1132 11.19 -18.10 -4.91
N THR A 1133 10.47 -18.98 -5.61
CA THR A 1133 9.65 -20.01 -4.99
C THR A 1133 10.49 -20.92 -4.10
N VAL A 1134 11.70 -21.30 -4.55
CA VAL A 1134 12.59 -22.16 -3.76
C VAL A 1134 13.07 -21.45 -2.50
N ASP A 1135 13.47 -20.18 -2.61
CA ASP A 1135 13.90 -19.37 -1.46
C ASP A 1135 12.77 -19.19 -0.43
N TYR A 1136 11.54 -18.94 -0.89
CA TYR A 1136 10.41 -18.70 0.02
C TYR A 1136 9.90 -19.97 0.69
N LEU A 1137 9.88 -21.10 -0.04
CA LEU A 1137 9.61 -22.42 0.56
C LEU A 1137 10.68 -22.77 1.60
N PHE A 1138 11.95 -22.49 1.30
CA PHE A 1138 13.05 -22.65 2.25
C PHE A 1138 12.87 -21.76 3.49
N GLY A 1139 12.53 -20.47 3.31
CA GLY A 1139 12.29 -19.55 4.43
C GLY A 1139 11.14 -19.99 5.33
N TYR A 1140 10.06 -20.52 4.73
CA TYR A 1140 8.97 -21.14 5.49
C TYR A 1140 9.45 -22.38 6.24
N ASP A 1141 10.18 -23.28 5.59
CA ASP A 1141 10.64 -24.49 6.25
C ASP A 1141 11.63 -24.20 7.38
N ALA A 1142 12.53 -23.23 7.19
CA ALA A 1142 13.46 -22.76 8.23
C ALA A 1142 12.72 -22.22 9.46
N THR A 1143 11.56 -21.59 9.25
CA THR A 1143 10.79 -20.97 10.33
C THR A 1143 9.72 -21.89 10.93
N THR A 1144 9.19 -22.85 10.19
CA THR A 1144 8.04 -23.67 10.63
C THR A 1144 8.21 -25.18 10.48
N GLY A 1145 9.12 -25.67 9.62
CA GLY A 1145 9.33 -27.09 9.37
C GLY A 1145 8.22 -27.77 8.54
N VAL A 1146 7.59 -27.03 7.62
CA VAL A 1146 6.41 -27.48 6.87
C VAL A 1146 6.70 -28.12 5.51
N VAL A 1147 7.95 -28.06 5.01
CA VAL A 1147 8.31 -28.67 3.72
C VAL A 1147 8.85 -30.07 3.96
N ALA A 1148 8.17 -31.08 3.42
CA ALA A 1148 8.57 -32.47 3.59
C ALA A 1148 9.68 -32.88 2.60
N ASP A 1149 10.47 -33.91 2.96
CA ASP A 1149 11.55 -34.46 2.11
C ASP A 1149 11.12 -34.73 0.66
N TRP A 1150 9.91 -35.28 0.47
CA TRP A 1150 9.40 -35.60 -0.87
C TRP A 1150 9.15 -34.35 -1.72
N MET A 1151 8.87 -33.20 -1.09
CA MET A 1151 8.69 -31.92 -1.76
C MET A 1151 10.02 -31.41 -2.27
N TYR A 1152 11.10 -31.51 -1.47
CA TYR A 1152 12.45 -31.21 -1.92
C TYR A 1152 12.93 -32.14 -3.05
N ASP A 1153 12.65 -33.44 -2.94
CA ASP A 1153 12.93 -34.40 -4.03
C ASP A 1153 12.21 -33.97 -5.33
N LYS A 1154 10.90 -33.69 -5.25
CA LYS A 1154 10.08 -33.28 -6.41
C LYS A 1154 10.49 -31.94 -6.98
N LEU A 1155 10.86 -30.98 -6.13
CA LEU A 1155 11.35 -29.67 -6.54
C LEU A 1155 12.67 -29.80 -7.29
N THR A 1156 13.60 -30.60 -6.75
CA THR A 1156 14.89 -30.91 -7.41
C THR A 1156 14.68 -31.59 -8.76
N GLU A 1157 13.81 -32.60 -8.82
CA GLU A 1157 13.45 -33.30 -10.06
C GLU A 1157 12.86 -32.34 -11.10
N ALA A 1158 11.85 -31.55 -10.72
CA ALA A 1158 11.09 -30.72 -11.66
C ALA A 1158 11.85 -29.48 -12.13
N TYR A 1159 12.63 -28.84 -11.26
CA TYR A 1159 13.28 -27.57 -11.58
C TYR A 1159 14.69 -27.77 -12.13
N VAL A 1160 15.46 -28.68 -11.52
CA VAL A 1160 16.90 -28.81 -11.75
C VAL A 1160 17.22 -29.99 -12.66
N LEU A 1161 16.59 -31.15 -12.45
CA LEU A 1161 16.96 -32.38 -13.17
C LEU A 1161 16.12 -32.62 -14.44
N ASP A 1162 14.93 -32.02 -14.55
CA ASP A 1162 14.14 -32.06 -15.79
C ASP A 1162 14.93 -31.42 -16.93
N PRO A 1163 15.24 -32.16 -18.02
CA PRO A 1163 16.10 -31.65 -19.08
C PRO A 1163 15.57 -30.40 -19.77
N THR A 1164 14.25 -30.24 -19.84
CA THR A 1164 13.63 -29.08 -20.50
C THR A 1164 13.76 -27.84 -19.63
N ASN A 1165 13.45 -27.98 -18.34
CA ASN A 1165 13.52 -26.86 -17.40
C ASN A 1165 14.97 -26.47 -17.09
N ARG A 1166 15.87 -27.44 -16.97
CA ARG A 1166 17.30 -27.20 -16.80
C ARG A 1166 17.88 -26.41 -17.96
N ALA A 1167 17.64 -26.83 -19.20
CA ALA A 1167 18.11 -26.11 -20.38
C ALA A 1167 17.56 -24.68 -20.46
N PHE A 1168 16.30 -24.48 -20.07
CA PHE A 1168 15.71 -23.16 -19.96
C PHE A 1168 16.44 -22.29 -18.91
N LEU A 1169 16.66 -22.82 -17.71
CA LEU A 1169 17.36 -22.08 -16.64
C LEU A 1169 18.81 -21.76 -17.03
N GLU A 1170 19.54 -22.72 -17.61
CA GLU A 1170 20.92 -22.52 -18.11
C GLU A 1170 20.99 -21.40 -19.15
N GLN A 1171 19.98 -21.30 -20.03
CA GLN A 1171 19.97 -20.30 -21.10
C GLN A 1171 19.45 -18.93 -20.65
N ALA A 1172 18.37 -18.89 -19.86
CA ALA A 1172 17.63 -17.67 -19.55
C ALA A 1172 18.10 -17.00 -18.24
N ASN A 1173 18.61 -17.77 -17.27
CA ASN A 1173 19.11 -17.22 -16.02
C ASN A 1173 19.99 -18.26 -15.29
N PRO A 1174 21.25 -18.46 -15.72
CA PRO A 1174 22.12 -19.45 -15.11
C PRO A 1174 22.40 -19.18 -13.62
N TRP A 1175 22.36 -17.91 -13.20
CA TRP A 1175 22.46 -17.56 -11.78
C TRP A 1175 21.27 -18.09 -10.96
N ALA A 1176 20.07 -18.13 -11.53
CA ALA A 1176 18.90 -18.72 -10.88
C ALA A 1176 19.04 -20.24 -10.74
N LEU A 1177 19.58 -20.93 -11.75
CA LEU A 1177 19.89 -22.36 -11.63
C LEU A 1177 20.88 -22.62 -10.48
N HIS A 1178 21.96 -21.84 -10.43
CA HIS A 1178 22.96 -21.92 -9.37
C HIS A 1178 22.34 -21.68 -7.99
N GLY A 1179 21.57 -20.60 -7.84
CA GLY A 1179 20.90 -20.26 -6.57
C GLY A 1179 19.89 -21.32 -6.12
N ILE A 1180 19.12 -21.91 -7.05
CA ILE A 1180 18.21 -23.03 -6.73
C ILE A 1180 19.03 -24.23 -6.22
N ALA A 1181 20.10 -24.59 -6.93
CA ALA A 1181 20.93 -25.72 -6.54
C ALA A 1181 21.61 -25.50 -5.18
N GLU A 1182 22.14 -24.29 -4.96
CA GLU A 1182 22.74 -23.87 -3.70
C GLU A 1182 21.73 -23.96 -2.55
N ARG A 1183 20.52 -23.43 -2.73
CA ARG A 1183 19.49 -23.42 -1.69
C ARG A 1183 19.00 -24.82 -1.32
N LEU A 1184 18.87 -25.71 -2.30
CA LEU A 1184 18.51 -27.11 -2.08
C LEU A 1184 19.62 -27.87 -1.33
N LEU A 1185 20.90 -27.61 -1.65
CA LEU A 1185 22.04 -28.15 -0.91
C LEU A 1185 22.12 -27.56 0.50
N GLU A 1186 21.76 -26.28 0.68
CA GLU A 1186 21.66 -25.66 1.99
C GLU A 1186 20.61 -26.37 2.86
N ALA A 1187 19.42 -26.67 2.30
CA ALA A 1187 18.37 -27.41 2.99
C ALA A 1187 18.86 -28.80 3.47
N GLU A 1188 19.61 -29.52 2.64
CA GLU A 1188 20.23 -30.80 3.02
C GLU A 1188 21.24 -30.61 4.16
N SER A 1189 22.14 -29.64 4.03
CA SER A 1189 23.19 -29.38 5.02
C SER A 1189 22.64 -28.97 6.40
N ARG A 1190 21.46 -28.32 6.42
CA ARG A 1190 20.74 -27.90 7.62
C ARG A 1190 19.82 -28.98 8.19
N GLY A 1191 19.69 -30.12 7.51
CA GLY A 1191 18.83 -31.24 7.93
C GLY A 1191 17.33 -30.98 7.74
N MET A 1192 16.97 -29.96 6.96
CA MET A 1192 15.61 -29.64 6.54
C MET A 1192 15.15 -30.63 5.47
N TRP A 1193 16.02 -30.91 4.49
CA TRP A 1193 15.90 -32.09 3.63
C TRP A 1193 16.68 -33.23 4.27
N ALA A 1194 16.00 -34.02 5.10
CA ALA A 1194 16.62 -34.93 6.05
C ALA A 1194 17.06 -36.26 5.42
N LYS A 1195 16.31 -36.77 4.45
CA LYS A 1195 16.58 -38.06 3.77
C LYS A 1195 16.46 -37.94 2.24
N PRO A 1196 17.32 -37.13 1.60
CA PRO A 1196 17.38 -37.04 0.15
C PRO A 1196 17.63 -38.41 -0.50
N ASP A 1197 17.03 -38.66 -1.67
CA ASP A 1197 17.46 -39.76 -2.51
C ASP A 1197 18.95 -39.55 -2.89
N PRO A 1198 19.86 -40.49 -2.57
CA PRO A 1198 21.28 -40.32 -2.83
C PRO A 1198 21.62 -40.05 -4.31
N ALA A 1199 20.84 -40.57 -5.26
CA ALA A 1199 21.04 -40.33 -6.68
C ALA A 1199 20.61 -38.91 -7.07
N VAL A 1200 19.51 -38.41 -6.50
CA VAL A 1200 19.02 -37.04 -6.72
C VAL A 1200 20.02 -36.02 -6.16
N LEU A 1201 20.52 -36.25 -4.95
CA LEU A 1201 21.50 -35.38 -4.31
C LEU A 1201 22.83 -35.33 -5.08
N GLU A 1202 23.32 -36.47 -5.57
CA GLU A 1202 24.55 -36.49 -6.36
C GLU A 1202 24.37 -35.76 -7.70
N ALA A 1203 23.22 -35.92 -8.35
CA ALA A 1203 22.89 -35.18 -9.56
C ALA A 1203 22.80 -33.67 -9.30
N LEU A 1204 22.20 -33.25 -8.18
CA LEU A 1204 22.14 -31.84 -7.76
C LEU A 1204 23.53 -31.25 -7.55
N ARG A 1205 24.44 -31.97 -6.86
CA ARG A 1205 25.84 -31.54 -6.67
C ARG A 1205 26.57 -31.38 -8.00
N GLN A 1206 26.33 -32.28 -8.95
CA GLN A 1206 26.91 -32.18 -10.28
C GLN A 1206 26.42 -30.93 -11.02
N VAL A 1207 25.11 -30.62 -10.94
CA VAL A 1207 24.55 -29.39 -11.57
C VAL A 1207 25.12 -28.13 -10.93
N PHE A 1208 25.25 -28.11 -9.60
CA PHE A 1208 25.85 -26.99 -8.88
C PHE A 1208 27.27 -26.70 -9.39
N LEU A 1209 28.13 -27.73 -9.45
CA LEU A 1209 29.51 -27.61 -9.96
C LEU A 1209 29.58 -27.24 -11.44
N GLU A 1210 28.69 -27.78 -12.27
CA GLU A 1210 28.65 -27.44 -13.70
C GLU A 1210 28.23 -25.99 -13.93
N THR A 1211 27.26 -25.49 -13.15
CA THR A 1211 26.77 -24.11 -13.27
C THR A 1211 27.81 -23.12 -12.75
N GLU A 1212 28.47 -23.41 -11.63
CA GLU A 1212 29.60 -22.63 -11.10
C GLU A 1212 30.73 -22.52 -12.14
N GLY A 1213 31.15 -23.66 -12.72
CA GLY A 1213 32.19 -23.68 -13.74
C GLY A 1213 31.82 -22.94 -15.04
N ASN A 1214 30.54 -22.92 -15.41
CA ASN A 1214 30.07 -22.16 -16.58
C ASN A 1214 30.03 -20.65 -16.30
N LEU A 1215 29.66 -20.24 -15.08
CA LEU A 1215 29.61 -18.83 -14.67
C LEU A 1215 31.01 -18.24 -14.45
N GLU A 1216 31.98 -19.03 -13.98
CA GLU A 1216 33.38 -18.64 -13.81
C GLU A 1216 34.21 -18.76 -15.10
N GLY A 1217 33.80 -19.62 -16.05
CA GLY A 1217 34.63 -20.13 -17.15
C GLY A 1217 34.65 -19.34 -18.47
N GLU A 1218 34.02 -18.17 -18.55
CA GLU A 1218 34.04 -17.30 -19.75
C GLU A 1218 35.22 -16.30 -19.76
N ASP A 1219 36.45 -16.81 -19.59
CA ASP A 1219 37.72 -16.10 -19.88
C ASP A 1219 38.23 -16.40 -21.31
#